data_AF-A0A7X9H985-F1
#
_entry.id   AF-A0A7X9H985-F1
#
_cell.length_a   1.000
_cell.length_b   1.000
_cell.length_c   1.000
_cell.angle_alpha   90.00
_cell.angle_beta   90.00
_cell.angle_gamma   90.00
#
_symmetry.space_group_name_H-M   'P 1'
#
loop_
_entity.id
_entity.type
_entity.pdbx_description
1 polymer ?
#
loop_
_entity_poly.entity_id
_entity_poly.type
_entity_poly.pdbx_seq_one_letter_code
_entity_poly.pdbx_strand_id
1 'polypeptide(L)'
;MAYLKFNKAELVNLEYSLKREFVSTNMAGGYCNTTIVCCNTRKYHGLLVAPVDHFGGSKHILLSSLDETLIQHGRPFNLGIHNFGSVFEPKGHKYIVDFEMDPIPVITYRVGGMVFRKSIVFSSKNGDQLLIKYTLLDAHSNTILRLKPFLAFRNIHSLTRANSDADTRYRTIENGVAFKMYEGFPDLNLQISKPCDYVASPDWYYNIVYSEEYRRGFDCTEDLFVPGYFEMPIKKGETIVFSASTAECSPRALKGRFTRELNARNPLESYEDCLRDAAMQLITRRNKTTKICAGYPWLETGLLRETCVALPGLTLYNNGDVRLFTNILNDTISYHKEAILKGCDQVEAPLRLTEVVQHLVSFTKDPAKAWSRYGKLLKDIVNSFIQGRPEVILHNNGLLWAQKPGVALTWMDAYVEGLPVTERAGYQVETNCFWYNALCFASAMEKRFSKENDFTRECDGIIKKIEDNFYNIFWIESRGHLADYVDGFGQNVFTRPNQLYACSLDYSPVSEAVQDDILRTINQELITTRGVRTLSPKNSLYKGVYEGNQIERDLATHNGSTRPWLLGVYVASCLKLYGASYLRTSETLVSAFEEDMNIHGVGMVAEIYDGDPPHHPHGAILAASATAEIIRVKYLINKYKSEDKS
;
A
#
# COMPACT_ATOMS: atom_id res chain seq x y z
N MET A 1 10.09 13.05 23.22
CA MET A 1 9.53 11.68 23.22
C MET A 1 9.19 11.36 21.78
N ALA A 2 9.46 10.15 21.29
CA ALA A 2 9.09 9.78 19.92
C ALA A 2 7.58 9.92 19.72
N TYR A 3 7.16 10.38 18.55
CA TYR A 3 5.75 10.55 18.18
C TYR A 3 5.02 9.20 18.15
N LEU A 4 5.70 8.16 17.65
CA LEU A 4 5.21 6.77 17.61
C LEU A 4 5.89 5.96 18.71
N LYS A 5 5.24 5.84 19.87
CA LYS A 5 5.80 5.17 21.05
C LYS A 5 4.74 4.36 21.79
N PHE A 6 5.11 3.14 22.19
CA PHE A 6 4.25 2.24 22.96
C PHE A 6 4.93 1.85 24.26
N ASN A 7 4.15 1.81 25.33
CA ASN A 7 4.67 1.51 26.66
C ASN A 7 4.55 0.01 27.00
N LYS A 8 5.14 -0.39 28.13
CA LYS A 8 5.11 -1.78 28.60
C LYS A 8 3.70 -2.38 28.69
N ALA A 9 2.71 -1.66 29.24
CA ALA A 9 1.38 -2.22 29.49
C ALA A 9 0.68 -2.60 28.18
N GLU A 10 0.88 -1.79 27.14
CA GLU A 10 0.40 -2.05 25.79
C GLU A 10 1.14 -3.22 25.13
N LEU A 11 2.47 -3.26 25.25
CA LEU A 11 3.33 -4.24 24.59
C LEU A 11 3.19 -5.65 25.15
N VAL A 12 2.89 -5.81 26.45
CA VAL A 12 2.67 -7.13 27.06
C VAL A 12 1.27 -7.68 26.78
N ASN A 13 0.32 -6.83 26.37
CA ASN A 13 -1.02 -7.26 25.99
C ASN A 13 -1.01 -7.70 24.51
N LEU A 14 -0.94 -9.01 24.28
CA LEU A 14 -0.89 -9.55 22.92
C LEU A 14 -2.15 -9.25 22.07
N GLU A 15 -3.33 -9.05 22.67
CA GLU A 15 -4.52 -8.63 21.91
C GLU A 15 -4.36 -7.23 21.31
N TYR A 16 -3.60 -6.38 21.98
CA TYR A 16 -3.27 -5.03 21.54
C TYR A 16 -2.07 -5.04 20.58
N SER A 17 -0.98 -5.69 20.96
CA SER A 17 0.31 -5.57 20.26
C SER A 17 0.36 -6.36 18.96
N LEU A 18 -0.35 -7.48 18.84
CA LEU A 18 -0.36 -8.31 17.63
C LEU A 18 -1.12 -7.69 16.46
N LYS A 19 -1.98 -6.70 16.72
CA LYS A 19 -2.73 -5.94 15.72
C LYS A 19 -1.97 -4.71 15.21
N ARG A 20 -0.70 -4.53 15.61
CA ARG A 20 0.14 -3.40 15.23
C ARG A 20 1.41 -3.89 14.60
N GLU A 21 1.63 -3.44 13.38
CA GLU A 21 2.68 -3.89 12.48
C GLU A 21 3.51 -2.69 12.04
N PHE A 22 4.79 -2.92 11.75
CA PHE A 22 5.62 -1.95 11.06
C PHE A 22 6.14 -2.55 9.76
N VAL A 23 6.47 -1.69 8.79
CA VAL A 23 7.18 -2.08 7.57
C VAL A 23 8.38 -1.17 7.37
N SER A 24 9.48 -1.75 6.89
CA SER A 24 10.66 -1.02 6.42
C SER A 24 11.07 -1.58 5.07
N THR A 25 11.00 -0.76 4.02
CA THR A 25 11.35 -1.18 2.64
C THR A 25 12.76 -0.77 2.24
N ASN A 26 13.32 -1.43 1.21
CA ASN A 26 14.52 -0.96 0.50
C ASN A 26 14.22 -0.03 -0.68
N MET A 27 12.96 0.34 -0.90
CA MET A 27 12.54 1.06 -2.12
C MET A 27 12.96 0.35 -3.42
N ALA A 28 13.13 -0.98 -3.41
CA ALA A 28 13.43 -1.84 -4.56
C ALA A 28 12.54 -3.10 -4.60
N GLY A 29 11.46 -3.12 -3.81
CA GLY A 29 10.48 -4.19 -3.71
C GLY A 29 10.67 -5.13 -2.51
N GLY A 30 11.84 -5.11 -1.85
CA GLY A 30 12.11 -5.85 -0.63
C GLY A 30 11.67 -5.11 0.63
N TYR A 31 11.36 -5.86 1.69
CA TYR A 31 10.89 -5.31 2.95
C TYR A 31 11.18 -6.22 4.17
N CYS A 32 11.16 -5.60 5.34
CA CYS A 32 10.95 -6.23 6.63
C CYS A 32 9.57 -5.81 7.16
N ASN A 33 8.75 -6.76 7.59
CA ASN A 33 7.43 -6.50 8.16
C ASN A 33 7.09 -7.55 9.24
N THR A 34 6.70 -7.08 10.41
CA THR A 34 6.25 -7.91 11.54
C THR A 34 5.50 -7.03 12.55
N THR A 35 4.99 -7.62 13.63
CA THR A 35 4.33 -6.87 14.70
C THR A 35 5.32 -6.05 15.54
N ILE A 36 4.82 -5.08 16.32
CA ILE A 36 5.65 -4.28 17.25
C ILE A 36 6.30 -5.11 18.37
N VAL A 37 5.91 -6.38 18.52
CA VAL A 37 6.53 -7.36 19.44
C VAL A 37 7.29 -8.47 18.71
N CYS A 38 7.48 -8.34 17.39
CA CYS A 38 8.16 -9.31 16.52
C CYS A 38 7.56 -10.72 16.51
N CYS A 39 6.28 -10.88 16.86
CA CYS A 39 5.53 -12.11 16.64
C CYS A 39 4.87 -12.03 15.26
N ASN A 40 5.18 -12.96 14.37
CA ASN A 40 4.55 -13.01 13.05
C ASN A 40 3.09 -13.50 13.18
N THR A 41 2.14 -12.75 12.62
CA THR A 41 0.70 -13.07 12.66
C THR A 41 0.11 -13.31 11.28
N ARG A 42 0.86 -12.97 10.23
CA ARG A 42 0.51 -13.18 8.82
C ARG A 42 1.58 -13.98 8.12
N LYS A 43 1.18 -14.75 7.10
CA LYS A 43 2.15 -15.41 6.19
C LYS A 43 3.04 -14.43 5.42
N TYR A 44 2.65 -13.16 5.37
CA TYR A 44 3.39 -12.07 4.73
C TYR A 44 4.43 -11.43 5.64
N HIS A 45 4.44 -11.76 6.94
CA HIS A 45 5.45 -11.26 7.87
C HIS A 45 6.79 -11.97 7.66
N GLY A 46 7.87 -11.20 7.69
CA GLY A 46 9.21 -11.68 7.47
C GLY A 46 10.24 -10.58 7.72
N LEU A 47 11.41 -10.96 8.23
CA LEU A 47 12.54 -10.06 8.46
C LEU A 47 13.30 -9.74 7.18
N LEU A 48 13.39 -10.70 6.25
CA LEU A 48 13.94 -10.47 4.91
C LEU A 48 13.01 -11.03 3.84
N VAL A 49 12.18 -10.15 3.29
CA VAL A 49 11.36 -10.42 2.10
C VAL A 49 11.98 -9.69 0.91
N ALA A 50 12.20 -10.41 -0.18
CA ALA A 50 12.87 -9.88 -1.36
C ALA A 50 12.22 -10.38 -2.66
N PRO A 51 12.16 -9.56 -3.72
CA PRO A 51 11.83 -10.04 -5.06
C PRO A 51 12.98 -10.92 -5.57
N VAL A 52 12.65 -12.11 -6.09
CA VAL A 52 13.65 -13.07 -6.61
C VAL A 52 13.54 -13.13 -8.13
N ASP A 53 14.60 -12.71 -8.83
CA ASP A 53 14.59 -12.56 -10.29
C ASP A 53 14.35 -13.88 -11.03
N HIS A 54 14.89 -14.99 -10.51
CA HIS A 54 14.67 -16.32 -11.09
C HIS A 54 13.18 -16.72 -11.13
N PHE A 55 12.37 -16.22 -10.18
CA PHE A 55 10.93 -16.45 -10.11
C PHE A 55 10.11 -15.26 -10.65
N GLY A 56 10.61 -14.62 -11.70
CA GLY A 56 9.93 -13.51 -12.37
C GLY A 56 9.85 -12.22 -11.53
N GLY A 57 10.65 -12.10 -10.48
CA GLY A 57 10.61 -10.95 -9.56
C GLY A 57 9.47 -10.99 -8.54
N SER A 58 8.82 -12.14 -8.34
CA SER A 58 7.85 -12.31 -7.26
C SER A 58 8.53 -12.28 -5.88
N LYS A 59 7.80 -11.79 -4.87
CA LYS A 59 8.33 -11.58 -3.52
C LYS A 59 8.40 -12.90 -2.75
N HIS A 60 9.52 -13.14 -2.08
CA HIS A 60 9.79 -14.34 -1.30
C HIS A 60 10.34 -14.01 0.07
N ILE A 61 9.95 -14.80 1.07
CA ILE A 61 10.47 -14.71 2.44
C ILE A 61 11.70 -15.61 2.53
N LEU A 62 12.86 -15.02 2.81
CA LEU A 62 14.11 -15.76 3.01
C LEU A 62 14.34 -16.01 4.51
N LEU A 63 14.19 -14.95 5.32
CA LEU A 63 14.29 -15.00 6.77
C LEU A 63 12.94 -14.60 7.38
N SER A 64 12.27 -15.53 8.06
CA SER A 64 10.98 -15.30 8.71
C SER A 64 11.15 -14.50 10.00
N SER A 65 12.03 -14.97 10.89
CA SER A 65 12.29 -14.36 12.19
C SER A 65 13.72 -14.65 12.67
N LEU A 66 14.14 -13.97 13.73
CA LEU A 66 15.44 -14.15 14.37
C LEU A 66 15.23 -14.08 15.88
N ASP A 67 15.39 -15.22 16.54
CA ASP A 67 15.22 -15.32 17.99
C ASP A 67 16.50 -14.91 18.71
N GLU A 68 16.36 -13.91 19.58
CA GLU A 68 17.43 -13.51 20.49
C GLU A 68 17.34 -14.24 21.83
N THR A 69 18.49 -14.62 22.38
CA THR A 69 18.62 -15.14 23.74
C THR A 69 19.79 -14.48 24.45
N LEU A 70 19.55 -13.96 25.65
CA LEU A 70 20.61 -13.48 26.54
C LEU A 70 20.94 -14.56 27.56
N ILE A 71 22.21 -14.87 27.76
CA ILE A 71 22.64 -15.92 28.71
C ILE A 71 23.56 -15.31 29.76
N GLN A 72 23.19 -15.46 31.03
CA GLN A 72 24.02 -15.09 32.19
C GLN A 72 24.04 -16.27 33.19
N HIS A 73 25.21 -16.57 33.75
CA HIS A 73 25.39 -17.70 34.68
C HIS A 73 24.83 -19.04 34.17
N GLY A 74 24.93 -19.28 32.86
CA GLY A 74 24.39 -20.48 32.20
C GLY A 74 22.87 -20.51 32.05
N ARG A 75 22.13 -19.46 32.46
CA ARG A 75 20.67 -19.39 32.33
C ARG A 75 20.26 -18.59 31.09
N PRO A 76 19.47 -19.16 30.17
CA PRO A 76 18.98 -18.47 28.99
C PRO A 76 17.72 -17.65 29.28
N PHE A 77 17.64 -16.46 28.67
CA PHE A 77 16.46 -15.61 28.63
C PHE A 77 16.07 -15.37 27.18
N ASN A 78 15.02 -16.07 26.72
CA ASN A 78 14.53 -16.03 25.35
C ASN A 78 13.67 -14.77 25.11
N LEU A 79 14.02 -13.98 24.10
CA LEU A 79 13.32 -12.73 23.74
C LEU A 79 12.38 -12.91 22.55
N GLY A 80 12.50 -14.02 21.81
CA GLY A 80 11.59 -14.38 20.73
C GLY A 80 10.16 -14.65 21.21
N ILE A 81 9.25 -14.67 20.25
CA ILE A 81 7.86 -15.06 20.45
C ILE A 81 7.31 -15.66 19.15
N HIS A 82 6.75 -16.86 19.25
CA HIS A 82 6.01 -17.52 18.19
C HIS A 82 4.66 -17.99 18.72
N ASN A 83 3.67 -18.05 17.85
CA ASN A 83 2.37 -18.60 18.15
C ASN A 83 2.30 -20.06 17.66
N PHE A 84 1.87 -20.98 18.51
CA PHE A 84 1.61 -22.38 18.18
C PHE A 84 0.12 -22.73 18.43
N GLY A 85 -0.76 -21.78 18.13
CA GLY A 85 -2.21 -21.90 18.26
C GLY A 85 -2.71 -21.32 19.58
N SER A 86 -2.83 -22.17 20.60
CA SER A 86 -3.26 -21.76 21.95
C SER A 86 -2.11 -21.34 22.86
N VAL A 87 -0.86 -21.53 22.40
CA VAL A 87 0.35 -21.29 23.19
C VAL A 87 1.27 -20.36 22.44
N PHE A 88 1.74 -19.32 23.13
CA PHE A 88 2.87 -18.50 22.70
C PHE A 88 4.14 -18.97 23.41
N GLU A 89 5.16 -19.34 22.63
CA GLU A 89 6.45 -19.76 23.15
C GLU A 89 7.57 -19.39 22.15
N PRO A 90 8.71 -18.83 22.59
CA PRO A 90 8.95 -18.29 23.92
C PRO A 90 8.06 -17.06 24.22
N LYS A 91 8.05 -16.62 25.49
CA LYS A 91 7.22 -15.48 25.95
C LYS A 91 8.02 -14.19 26.06
N GLY A 92 8.89 -13.93 25.10
CA GLY A 92 9.84 -12.81 25.13
C GLY A 92 9.19 -11.42 25.19
N HIS A 93 7.97 -11.28 24.66
CA HIS A 93 7.15 -10.06 24.76
C HIS A 93 7.01 -9.54 26.21
N LYS A 94 7.04 -10.43 27.22
CA LYS A 94 6.95 -10.05 28.64
C LYS A 94 8.13 -9.19 29.12
N TYR A 95 9.24 -9.24 28.41
CA TYR A 95 10.44 -8.48 28.72
C TYR A 95 10.49 -7.13 28.00
N ILE A 96 9.63 -6.90 27.01
CA ILE A 96 9.58 -5.63 26.29
C ILE A 96 9.07 -4.56 27.26
N VAL A 97 9.79 -3.45 27.34
CA VAL A 97 9.40 -2.29 28.14
C VAL A 97 9.10 -1.06 27.30
N ASP A 98 9.55 -1.06 26.04
CA ASP A 98 9.44 0.10 25.15
C ASP A 98 9.53 -0.34 23.67
N PHE A 99 8.70 0.26 22.83
CA PHE A 99 8.84 0.28 21.37
C PHE A 99 8.77 1.72 20.90
N GLU A 100 9.70 2.13 20.05
CA GLU A 100 9.74 3.45 19.40
C GLU A 100 9.93 3.27 17.90
N MET A 101 9.25 4.09 17.10
CA MET A 101 9.44 4.18 15.65
C MET A 101 9.87 5.60 15.28
N ASP A 102 11.17 5.89 15.44
CA ASP A 102 11.77 7.17 15.05
C ASP A 102 13.30 7.07 14.91
N PRO A 103 13.88 7.24 13.70
CA PRO A 103 13.21 7.08 12.40
C PRO A 103 13.12 5.60 11.99
N ILE A 104 13.52 4.69 12.88
CA ILE A 104 13.52 3.24 12.67
C ILE A 104 12.89 2.52 13.87
N PRO A 105 12.43 1.27 13.70
CA PRO A 105 11.92 0.47 14.81
C PRO A 105 13.02 0.18 15.84
N VAL A 106 12.75 0.50 17.09
CA VAL A 106 13.60 0.23 18.25
C VAL A 106 12.80 -0.43 19.35
N ILE A 107 13.27 -1.59 19.82
CA ILE A 107 12.67 -2.35 20.92
C ILE A 107 13.66 -2.37 22.09
N THR A 108 13.18 -2.00 23.28
CA THR A 108 13.96 -2.11 24.51
C THR A 108 13.39 -3.20 25.40
N TYR A 109 14.25 -4.13 25.78
CA TYR A 109 13.96 -5.23 26.70
C TYR A 109 14.59 -4.96 28.07
N ARG A 110 13.89 -5.36 29.13
CA ARG A 110 14.44 -5.43 30.49
C ARG A 110 14.25 -6.83 31.05
N VAL A 111 15.37 -7.49 31.33
CA VAL A 111 15.41 -8.88 31.81
C VAL A 111 16.35 -8.98 33.01
N GLY A 112 15.80 -9.24 34.19
CA GLY A 112 16.58 -9.17 35.42
C GLY A 112 17.25 -7.80 35.55
N GLY A 113 18.59 -7.77 35.71
CA GLY A 113 19.41 -6.56 35.72
C GLY A 113 19.94 -6.12 34.35
N MET A 114 19.49 -6.73 33.25
CA MET A 114 19.92 -6.37 31.89
C MET A 114 18.94 -5.41 31.23
N VAL A 115 19.48 -4.41 30.52
CA VAL A 115 18.73 -3.58 29.58
C VAL A 115 19.32 -3.78 28.19
N PHE A 116 18.53 -4.32 27.27
CA PHE A 116 18.97 -4.72 25.94
C PHE A 116 18.13 -4.04 24.87
N ARG A 117 18.77 -3.42 23.89
CA ARG A 117 18.11 -2.67 22.82
C ARG A 117 18.35 -3.31 21.46
N LYS A 118 17.29 -3.46 20.68
CA LYS A 118 17.27 -3.95 19.29
C LYS A 118 16.81 -2.81 18.38
N SER A 119 17.56 -2.50 17.33
CA SER A 119 17.19 -1.50 16.31
C SER A 119 17.25 -2.14 14.93
N ILE A 120 16.21 -1.98 14.12
CA ILE A 120 16.03 -2.71 12.87
C ILE A 120 16.06 -1.72 11.71
N VAL A 121 16.82 -2.01 10.65
CA VAL A 121 16.75 -1.22 9.41
C VAL A 121 16.85 -2.12 8.20
N PHE A 122 15.95 -1.91 7.24
CA PHE A 122 16.07 -2.50 5.91
C PHE A 122 16.84 -1.53 5.01
N SER A 123 17.95 -1.98 4.43
CA SER A 123 18.88 -1.11 3.72
C SER A 123 18.28 -0.59 2.41
N SER A 124 18.35 0.72 2.20
CA SER A 124 17.91 1.37 0.96
C SER A 124 18.98 1.43 -0.15
N LYS A 125 20.24 1.10 0.17
CA LYS A 125 21.40 1.32 -0.73
C LYS A 125 22.15 0.06 -1.13
N ASN A 126 22.06 -1.03 -0.37
CA ASN A 126 22.90 -2.22 -0.50
C ASN A 126 22.10 -3.48 -0.85
N GLY A 127 21.22 -3.41 -1.84
CA GLY A 127 20.40 -4.55 -2.28
C GLY A 127 19.37 -4.98 -1.22
N ASP A 128 18.99 -6.26 -1.25
CA ASP A 128 18.07 -6.86 -0.28
C ASP A 128 18.85 -7.26 0.99
N GLN A 129 19.10 -6.27 1.86
CA GLN A 129 19.86 -6.45 3.10
C GLN A 129 19.08 -5.91 4.31
N LEU A 130 18.87 -6.76 5.30
CA LEU A 130 18.40 -6.41 6.64
C LEU A 130 19.60 -6.23 7.57
N LEU A 131 19.59 -5.16 8.36
CA LEU A 131 20.54 -4.93 9.44
C LEU A 131 19.80 -4.82 10.78
N ILE A 132 20.22 -5.60 11.78
CA ILE A 132 19.72 -5.51 13.15
C ILE A 132 20.88 -5.16 14.07
N LYS A 133 20.76 -4.02 14.76
CA LYS A 133 21.74 -3.55 15.75
C LYS A 133 21.26 -3.91 17.15
N TYR A 134 22.12 -4.61 17.88
CA TYR A 134 21.94 -4.96 19.28
C TYR A 134 22.88 -4.14 20.16
N THR A 135 22.35 -3.56 21.23
CA THR A 135 23.14 -2.82 22.22
C THR A 135 22.77 -3.30 23.62
N LEU A 136 23.75 -3.77 24.39
CA LEU A 136 23.57 -4.08 25.80
C LEU A 136 23.80 -2.79 26.61
N LEU A 137 22.73 -2.08 26.96
CA LEU A 137 22.80 -0.79 27.63
C LEU A 137 23.26 -0.93 29.08
N ASP A 138 22.76 -1.97 29.77
CA ASP A 138 23.13 -2.26 31.14
C ASP A 138 23.17 -3.76 31.41
N ALA A 139 24.07 -4.18 32.29
CA ALA A 139 24.22 -5.55 32.79
C ALA A 139 25.21 -5.58 33.96
N HIS A 140 24.98 -6.49 34.92
CA HIS A 140 25.86 -6.68 36.09
C HIS A 140 26.74 -7.93 36.01
N SER A 141 26.67 -8.69 34.92
CA SER A 141 27.40 -9.95 34.76
C SER A 141 27.75 -10.18 33.30
N ASN A 142 28.71 -11.07 33.06
CA ASN A 142 29.10 -11.46 31.70
C ASN A 142 27.88 -12.04 30.97
N THR A 143 27.55 -11.44 29.83
CA THR A 143 26.39 -11.80 29.03
C THR A 143 26.86 -12.37 27.70
N ILE A 144 26.23 -13.48 27.31
CA ILE A 144 26.33 -14.04 25.96
C ILE A 144 25.06 -13.66 25.22
N LEU A 145 25.22 -13.19 23.98
CA LEU A 145 24.14 -13.04 23.02
C LEU A 145 24.13 -14.27 22.13
N ARG A 146 22.96 -14.87 21.96
CA ARG A 146 22.71 -15.95 21.00
C ARG A 146 21.62 -15.53 20.03
N LEU A 147 21.84 -15.78 18.74
CA LEU A 147 20.94 -15.42 17.64
C LEU A 147 20.58 -16.66 16.83
N LYS A 148 19.29 -17.03 16.79
CA LYS A 148 18.77 -18.23 16.14
C LYS A 148 17.85 -17.85 14.96
N PRO A 149 18.30 -18.00 13.70
CA PRO A 149 17.50 -17.63 12.53
C PRO A 149 16.46 -18.69 12.17
N PHE A 150 15.29 -18.25 11.69
CA PHE A 150 14.22 -19.10 11.15
C PHE A 150 14.08 -18.85 9.65
N LEU A 151 14.45 -19.85 8.85
CA LEU A 151 14.49 -19.79 7.40
C LEU A 151 13.18 -20.29 6.79
N ALA A 152 12.70 -19.58 5.77
CA ALA A 152 11.42 -19.88 5.11
C ALA A 152 11.59 -20.32 3.65
N PHE A 153 12.37 -19.56 2.86
CA PHE A 153 12.61 -19.78 1.42
C PHE A 153 11.34 -20.12 0.63
N ARG A 154 10.35 -19.22 0.67
CA ARG A 154 9.04 -19.44 0.02
C ARG A 154 8.40 -18.18 -0.51
N ASN A 155 7.48 -18.35 -1.45
CA ASN A 155 6.67 -17.26 -1.98
C ASN A 155 5.77 -16.68 -0.87
N ILE A 156 5.51 -15.37 -0.89
CA ILE A 156 4.69 -14.71 0.13
C ILE A 156 3.22 -15.19 0.18
N HIS A 157 2.70 -15.79 -0.90
CA HIS A 157 1.32 -16.30 -0.97
C HIS A 157 1.19 -17.75 -0.47
N SER A 158 2.30 -18.46 -0.29
CA SER A 158 2.35 -19.87 0.12
C SER A 158 2.88 -20.02 1.54
N LEU A 159 2.75 -21.23 2.09
CA LEU A 159 3.38 -21.68 3.34
C LEU A 159 4.28 -22.89 3.07
N THR A 160 5.29 -23.07 3.90
CA THR A 160 6.21 -24.21 3.84
C THR A 160 5.84 -25.27 4.88
N ARG A 161 6.04 -26.54 4.53
CA ARG A 161 6.05 -27.67 5.47
C ARG A 161 7.41 -28.34 5.47
N ALA A 162 7.74 -29.00 6.57
CA ALA A 162 8.98 -29.75 6.66
C ALA A 162 9.05 -30.78 5.51
N ASN A 163 10.18 -30.77 4.79
CA ASN A 163 10.35 -31.59 3.61
C ASN A 163 11.83 -32.01 3.44
N SER A 164 12.05 -33.04 2.63
CA SER A 164 13.38 -33.59 2.33
C SER A 164 14.12 -32.85 1.22
N ASP A 165 13.44 -31.98 0.47
CA ASP A 165 14.02 -31.25 -0.67
C ASP A 165 14.86 -30.05 -0.22
N ALA A 166 14.64 -29.59 1.02
CA ALA A 166 15.40 -28.52 1.62
C ALA A 166 16.88 -28.91 1.81
N ASP A 167 17.76 -28.17 1.14
CA ASP A 167 19.21 -28.25 1.38
C ASP A 167 19.54 -27.60 2.72
N THR A 168 19.87 -28.45 3.69
CA THR A 168 20.21 -28.06 5.07
C THR A 168 21.69 -27.73 5.25
N ARG A 169 22.51 -27.87 4.20
CA ARG A 169 23.94 -27.55 4.23
C ARG A 169 24.13 -26.04 4.22
N TYR A 170 25.26 -25.62 4.79
CA TYR A 170 25.67 -24.23 4.81
C TYR A 170 27.09 -24.07 4.30
N ARG A 171 27.42 -22.86 3.85
CA ARG A 171 28.77 -22.45 3.49
C ARG A 171 29.28 -21.45 4.52
N THR A 172 30.47 -21.69 5.08
CA THR A 172 31.11 -20.72 5.98
C THR A 172 31.56 -19.50 5.20
N ILE A 173 31.27 -18.31 5.75
CA ILE A 173 31.70 -17.00 5.23
C ILE A 173 32.30 -16.18 6.38
N GLU A 174 32.90 -15.02 6.10
CA GLU A 174 33.53 -14.20 7.14
C GLU A 174 32.48 -13.80 8.21
N ASN A 175 32.74 -14.17 9.47
CA ASN A 175 31.84 -14.01 10.63
C ASN A 175 30.39 -14.42 10.35
N GLY A 176 30.16 -15.51 9.63
CA GLY A 176 28.83 -15.86 9.18
C GLY A 176 28.71 -17.22 8.49
N VAL A 177 27.50 -17.50 8.03
CA VAL A 177 27.17 -18.65 7.18
C VAL A 177 26.18 -18.24 6.08
N ALA A 178 26.24 -18.92 4.94
CA ALA A 178 25.32 -18.76 3.82
C ALA A 178 24.47 -20.02 3.61
N PHE A 179 23.18 -19.82 3.33
CA PHE A 179 22.21 -20.88 3.07
C PHE A 179 21.52 -20.69 1.74
N LYS A 180 21.17 -21.80 1.09
CA LYS A 180 20.29 -21.81 -0.08
C LYS A 180 19.48 -23.10 -0.03
N MET A 181 18.29 -23.03 0.57
CA MET A 181 17.48 -24.23 0.84
C MET A 181 16.94 -24.88 -0.43
N TYR A 182 16.61 -24.09 -1.46
CA TYR A 182 16.06 -24.61 -2.70
C TYR A 182 16.73 -23.98 -3.92
N GLU A 183 16.68 -24.71 -5.04
CA GLU A 183 17.18 -24.22 -6.32
C GLU A 183 16.43 -22.96 -6.77
N GLY A 184 17.10 -22.08 -7.51
CA GLY A 184 16.55 -20.81 -7.99
C GLY A 184 16.60 -19.65 -6.99
N PHE A 185 16.70 -19.93 -5.69
CA PHE A 185 16.88 -18.88 -4.68
C PHE A 185 18.31 -18.33 -4.62
N PRO A 186 18.49 -17.04 -4.25
CA PRO A 186 19.81 -16.50 -3.92
C PRO A 186 20.33 -17.09 -2.60
N ASP A 187 21.64 -17.01 -2.39
CA ASP A 187 22.24 -17.30 -1.08
C ASP A 187 21.73 -16.29 -0.04
N LEU A 188 21.20 -16.80 1.08
CA LEU A 188 20.93 -16.02 2.29
C LEU A 188 22.19 -15.98 3.15
N ASN A 189 22.86 -14.84 3.15
CA ASN A 189 24.10 -14.60 3.87
C ASN A 189 23.80 -14.01 5.24
N LEU A 190 24.12 -14.74 6.31
CA LEU A 190 23.92 -14.34 7.69
C LEU A 190 25.28 -14.01 8.32
N GLN A 191 25.55 -12.74 8.62
CA GLN A 191 26.86 -12.26 9.07
C GLN A 191 26.78 -11.35 10.30
N ILE A 192 27.81 -11.40 11.14
CA ILE A 192 27.92 -10.63 12.39
C ILE A 192 29.11 -9.67 12.35
N SER A 193 28.93 -8.44 12.82
CA SER A 193 29.98 -7.41 12.87
C SER A 193 31.15 -7.70 13.82
N LYS A 194 31.16 -8.85 14.48
CA LYS A 194 32.10 -9.31 15.50
C LYS A 194 32.39 -10.79 15.28
N PRO A 195 33.60 -11.28 15.60
CA PRO A 195 33.85 -12.72 15.66
C PRO A 195 32.81 -13.43 16.54
N CYS A 196 32.25 -14.51 16.03
CA CYS A 196 31.20 -15.29 16.67
C CYS A 196 31.37 -16.76 16.31
N ASP A 197 30.88 -17.63 17.18
CA ASP A 197 30.79 -19.06 16.89
C ASP A 197 29.44 -19.35 16.25
N TYR A 198 29.45 -20.12 15.16
CA TYR A 198 28.24 -20.70 14.59
C TYR A 198 28.14 -22.16 15.01
N VAL A 199 27.08 -22.50 15.75
CA VAL A 199 26.80 -23.87 16.18
C VAL A 199 25.68 -24.41 15.32
N ALA A 200 26.02 -25.37 14.44
CA ALA A 200 25.06 -26.07 13.62
C ALA A 200 24.20 -26.99 14.50
N SER A 201 22.88 -26.81 14.41
CA SER A 201 21.89 -27.64 15.10
C SER A 201 20.60 -27.62 14.27
N PRO A 202 20.63 -28.18 13.04
CA PRO A 202 19.54 -28.08 12.09
C PRO A 202 18.31 -28.82 12.59
N ASP A 203 17.18 -28.13 12.61
CA ASP A 203 15.89 -28.70 13.02
C ASP A 203 14.73 -27.98 12.33
N TRP A 204 13.58 -28.65 12.25
CA TRP A 204 12.34 -28.05 11.78
C TRP A 204 11.47 -27.67 12.98
N TYR A 205 11.01 -26.43 13.00
CA TYR A 205 10.06 -25.93 13.99
C TYR A 205 8.67 -26.01 13.39
N TYR A 206 7.86 -26.91 13.93
CA TYR A 206 6.57 -27.28 13.36
C TYR A 206 5.42 -26.39 13.85
N ASN A 207 4.41 -26.22 13.00
CA ASN A 207 3.09 -25.68 13.36
C ASN A 207 3.11 -24.27 13.97
N ILE A 208 3.95 -23.37 13.44
CA ILE A 208 3.85 -21.94 13.75
C ILE A 208 2.55 -21.42 13.12
N VAL A 209 1.72 -20.75 13.92
CA VAL A 209 0.37 -20.28 13.56
C VAL A 209 0.35 -18.79 13.28
N TYR A 210 -0.07 -18.42 12.07
CA TYR A 210 -0.37 -17.06 11.68
C TYR A 210 -1.83 -16.71 12.02
N SER A 211 -2.03 -16.06 13.16
CA SER A 211 -3.36 -15.79 13.73
C SER A 211 -4.28 -14.96 12.83
N GLU A 212 -3.73 -14.02 12.05
CA GLU A 212 -4.53 -13.24 11.09
C GLU A 212 -4.93 -14.08 9.87
N GLU A 213 -4.08 -15.01 9.41
CA GLU A 213 -4.47 -15.94 8.35
C GLU A 213 -5.56 -16.90 8.82
N TYR A 214 -5.48 -17.37 10.07
CA TYR A 214 -6.52 -18.18 10.68
C TYR A 214 -7.86 -17.44 10.73
N ARG A 215 -7.88 -16.19 11.24
CA ARG A 215 -9.08 -15.34 11.25
C ARG A 215 -9.65 -15.12 9.85
N ARG A 216 -8.77 -15.05 8.85
CA ARG A 216 -9.13 -14.83 7.45
C ARG A 216 -9.59 -16.08 6.71
N GLY A 217 -9.59 -17.25 7.36
CA GLY A 217 -9.99 -18.52 6.75
C GLY A 217 -8.96 -19.09 5.76
N PHE A 218 -7.69 -18.68 5.86
CA PHE A 218 -6.60 -19.19 5.02
C PHE A 218 -5.81 -20.30 5.72
N ASP A 219 -5.01 -21.04 4.94
CA ASP A 219 -3.94 -21.83 5.54
C ASP A 219 -3.03 -20.91 6.36
N CYS A 220 -2.79 -21.33 7.59
CA CYS A 220 -2.25 -20.48 8.65
C CYS A 220 -1.15 -21.17 9.46
N THR A 221 -0.77 -22.40 9.11
CA THR A 221 0.24 -23.16 9.85
C THR A 221 1.46 -23.44 8.97
N GLU A 222 2.64 -23.08 9.46
CA GLU A 222 3.90 -23.21 8.74
C GLU A 222 4.94 -23.93 9.58
N ASP A 223 5.79 -24.72 8.90
CA ASP A 223 7.00 -25.26 9.49
C ASP A 223 8.19 -24.44 8.98
N LEU A 224 9.09 -24.02 9.89
CA LEU A 224 10.26 -23.22 9.55
C LEU A 224 11.55 -23.97 9.88
N PHE A 225 12.54 -23.84 9.00
CA PHE A 225 13.83 -24.49 9.20
C PHE A 225 14.75 -23.60 10.06
N VAL A 226 15.29 -24.16 11.13
CA VAL A 226 16.26 -23.51 12.01
C VAL A 226 17.59 -24.22 11.87
N PRO A 227 18.60 -23.62 11.22
CA PRO A 227 19.84 -24.34 10.89
C PRO A 227 20.82 -24.47 12.07
N GLY A 228 20.63 -23.67 13.13
CA GLY A 228 21.58 -23.53 14.23
C GLY A 228 21.47 -22.16 14.88
N TYR A 229 22.56 -21.70 15.51
CA TYR A 229 22.61 -20.36 16.10
C TYR A 229 24.02 -19.78 16.11
N PHE A 230 24.09 -18.44 16.11
CA PHE A 230 25.31 -17.69 16.40
C PHE A 230 25.42 -17.42 17.89
N GLU A 231 26.62 -17.52 18.45
CA GLU A 231 26.89 -17.22 19.85
C GLU A 231 28.13 -16.34 20.00
N MET A 232 28.03 -15.31 20.85
CA MET A 232 29.13 -14.40 21.12
C MET A 232 28.97 -13.68 22.46
N PRO A 233 30.06 -13.27 23.13
CA PRO A 233 29.96 -12.40 24.30
C PRO A 233 29.55 -10.98 23.90
N ILE A 234 28.75 -10.32 24.74
CA ILE A 234 28.40 -8.90 24.61
C ILE A 234 28.61 -8.19 25.94
N LYS A 235 29.36 -7.08 25.91
CA LYS A 235 29.67 -6.27 27.11
C LYS A 235 28.69 -5.11 27.28
N LYS A 236 28.55 -4.61 28.50
CA LYS A 236 27.82 -3.35 28.76
C LYS A 236 28.39 -2.22 27.89
N GLY A 237 27.51 -1.48 27.23
CA GLY A 237 27.82 -0.43 26.26
C GLY A 237 28.22 -0.94 24.87
N GLU A 238 28.42 -2.24 24.68
CA GLU A 238 28.82 -2.80 23.39
C GLU A 238 27.64 -2.84 22.41
N THR A 239 27.97 -2.65 21.12
CA THR A 239 27.03 -2.79 20.02
C THR A 239 27.51 -3.85 19.02
N ILE A 240 26.59 -4.70 18.59
CA ILE A 240 26.78 -5.77 17.60
C ILE A 240 25.72 -5.62 16.51
N VAL A 241 26.10 -5.70 15.23
CA VAL A 241 25.19 -5.69 14.09
C VAL A 241 25.14 -7.08 13.45
N PHE A 242 23.93 -7.63 13.34
CA PHE A 242 23.58 -8.78 12.52
C PHE A 242 23.14 -8.30 11.13
N SER A 243 23.51 -9.04 10.10
CA SER A 243 23.10 -8.83 8.71
C SER A 243 22.51 -10.09 8.14
N ALA A 244 21.33 -9.98 7.52
CA ALA A 244 20.80 -10.97 6.58
C ALA A 244 20.72 -10.34 5.19
N SER A 245 21.32 -10.97 4.18
CA SER A 245 21.50 -10.35 2.86
C SER A 245 21.51 -11.37 1.73
N THR A 246 21.00 -10.99 0.55
CA THR A 246 21.14 -11.78 -0.69
C THR A 246 22.55 -11.71 -1.30
N ALA A 247 23.43 -10.90 -0.73
CA ALA A 247 24.84 -10.80 -1.10
C ALA A 247 25.75 -10.77 0.13
N GLU A 248 26.91 -11.42 0.03
CA GLU A 248 27.96 -11.33 1.05
C GLU A 248 28.48 -9.90 1.20
N CYS A 249 28.87 -9.53 2.42
CA CYS A 249 29.46 -8.24 2.71
C CYS A 249 30.62 -8.38 3.71
N SER A 250 31.47 -7.35 3.79
CA SER A 250 32.50 -7.33 4.84
C SER A 250 31.86 -7.09 6.22
N PRO A 251 32.05 -7.99 7.20
CA PRO A 251 31.52 -7.82 8.55
C PRO A 251 31.98 -6.54 9.24
N ARG A 252 33.21 -6.09 8.95
CA ARG A 252 33.78 -4.83 9.49
C ARG A 252 33.00 -3.61 9.03
N ALA A 253 32.36 -3.66 7.86
CA ALA A 253 31.57 -2.57 7.33
C ALA A 253 30.15 -2.48 7.91
N LEU A 254 29.66 -3.51 8.61
CA LEU A 254 28.26 -3.59 9.06
C LEU A 254 27.86 -2.45 10.00
N LYS A 255 28.72 -2.09 10.97
CA LYS A 255 28.45 -0.96 11.87
C LYS A 255 28.34 0.36 11.11
N GLY A 256 29.26 0.61 10.18
CA GLY A 256 29.24 1.82 9.34
C GLY A 256 28.07 1.84 8.35
N ARG A 257 27.65 0.68 7.81
CA ARG A 257 26.43 0.56 7.00
C ARG A 257 25.19 0.92 7.81
N PHE A 258 25.05 0.35 9.01
CA PHE A 258 23.92 0.66 9.88
C PHE A 258 23.83 2.16 10.18
N THR A 259 24.94 2.79 10.59
CA THR A 259 24.96 4.23 10.88
C THR A 259 24.61 5.07 9.65
N ARG A 260 25.08 4.70 8.46
CA ARG A 260 24.75 5.42 7.22
C ARG A 260 23.29 5.29 6.82
N GLU A 261 22.68 4.12 7.01
CA GLU A 261 21.25 3.92 6.76
C GLU A 261 20.42 4.72 7.78
N LEU A 262 20.78 4.67 9.07
CA LEU A 262 20.11 5.46 10.11
C LEU A 262 20.16 6.97 9.81
N ASN A 263 21.34 7.51 9.50
CA ASN A 263 21.52 8.93 9.20
C ASN A 263 20.86 9.38 7.88
N ALA A 264 20.45 8.44 7.02
CA ALA A 264 19.76 8.74 5.78
C ALA A 264 18.23 8.77 5.93
N ARG A 265 17.70 8.39 7.09
CA ARG A 265 16.27 8.41 7.41
C ARG A 265 15.91 9.76 8.03
N ASN A 266 14.74 10.28 7.68
CA ASN A 266 14.21 11.49 8.29
C ASN A 266 13.52 11.13 9.62
N PRO A 267 13.60 11.98 10.65
CA PRO A 267 12.84 11.81 11.88
C PRO A 267 11.33 11.67 11.61
N LEU A 268 10.65 10.90 12.45
CA LEU A 268 9.20 10.71 12.43
C LEU A 268 8.59 11.40 13.64
N GLU A 269 8.60 12.74 13.63
CA GLU A 269 8.19 13.57 14.78
C GLU A 269 6.76 14.11 14.66
N SER A 270 6.12 13.93 13.51
CA SER A 270 4.77 14.44 13.21
C SER A 270 3.99 13.52 12.27
N TYR A 271 2.68 13.79 12.16
CA TYR A 271 1.80 13.16 11.18
C TYR A 271 2.28 13.39 9.73
N GLU A 272 2.77 14.60 9.42
CA GLU A 272 3.34 14.94 8.11
C GLU A 272 4.62 14.15 7.81
N ASP A 273 5.48 13.93 8.81
CA ASP A 273 6.68 13.10 8.63
C ASP A 273 6.31 11.66 8.32
N CYS A 274 5.31 11.10 9.01
CA CYS A 274 4.80 9.76 8.76
C CYS A 274 4.27 9.61 7.33
N LEU A 275 3.43 10.55 6.86
CA LEU A 275 2.91 10.54 5.50
C LEU A 275 4.03 10.62 4.44
N ARG A 276 5.06 11.45 4.69
CA ARG A 276 6.20 11.58 3.78
C ARG A 276 7.04 10.30 3.71
N ASP A 277 7.31 9.67 4.84
CA ASP A 277 8.03 8.39 4.88
C ASP A 277 7.21 7.28 4.22
N ALA A 278 5.93 7.14 4.55
CA ALA A 278 4.99 6.21 3.93
C ALA A 278 4.98 6.35 2.39
N ALA A 279 4.90 7.59 1.89
CA ALA A 279 4.95 7.87 0.46
C ALA A 279 6.26 7.43 -0.21
N MET A 280 7.40 7.64 0.46
CA MET A 280 8.70 7.19 -0.05
C MET A 280 8.80 5.66 -0.12
N GLN A 281 8.27 4.96 0.89
CA GLN A 281 8.33 3.50 0.96
C GLN A 281 7.53 2.81 -0.17
N LEU A 282 6.53 3.49 -0.72
CA LEU A 282 5.68 3.01 -1.83
C LEU A 282 6.34 3.16 -3.21
N ILE A 283 7.48 3.86 -3.32
CA ILE A 283 8.19 4.04 -4.59
C ILE A 283 9.31 3.02 -4.71
N THR A 284 9.24 2.20 -5.74
CA THR A 284 10.21 1.13 -6.01
C THR A 284 11.10 1.46 -7.20
N ARG A 285 12.39 1.21 -7.07
CA ARG A 285 13.42 1.37 -8.11
C ARG A 285 14.16 0.06 -8.27
N ARG A 286 13.88 -0.66 -9.35
CA ARG A 286 14.52 -1.95 -9.68
C ARG A 286 14.70 -2.06 -11.18
N ASN A 287 15.82 -2.64 -11.63
CA ASN A 287 16.11 -2.89 -13.04
C ASN A 287 15.95 -1.64 -13.94
N LYS A 288 16.42 -0.48 -13.45
CA LYS A 288 16.32 0.85 -14.11
C LYS A 288 14.89 1.39 -14.29
N THR A 289 13.88 0.69 -13.78
CA THR A 289 12.49 1.18 -13.77
C THR A 289 12.13 1.73 -12.40
N THR A 290 11.26 2.74 -12.38
CA THR A 290 10.66 3.30 -11.19
C THR A 290 9.15 3.07 -11.23
N LYS A 291 8.62 2.35 -10.26
CA LYS A 291 7.19 1.96 -10.19
C LYS A 291 6.62 2.24 -8.81
N ILE A 292 5.30 2.40 -8.74
CA ILE A 292 4.56 2.46 -7.47
C ILE A 292 4.22 1.04 -7.02
N CYS A 293 4.55 0.69 -5.78
CA CYS A 293 3.98 -0.47 -5.11
C CYS A 293 2.58 -0.09 -4.62
N ALA A 294 1.54 -0.85 -4.98
CA ALA A 294 0.17 -0.54 -4.58
C ALA A 294 -0.02 -0.60 -3.06
N GLY A 295 0.82 -1.39 -2.36
CA GLY A 295 0.86 -1.43 -0.91
C GLY A 295 1.58 -2.64 -0.32
N TYR A 296 1.85 -2.57 0.98
CA TYR A 296 2.54 -3.61 1.72
C TYR A 296 1.61 -4.27 2.76
N PRO A 297 1.78 -5.59 3.01
CA PRO A 297 2.87 -6.42 2.50
C PRO A 297 2.56 -7.24 1.22
N TRP A 298 1.30 -7.30 0.76
CA TRP A 298 0.89 -8.24 -0.30
C TRP A 298 0.39 -7.63 -1.61
N LEU A 299 0.23 -6.31 -1.74
CA LEU A 299 -0.20 -5.74 -3.02
C LEU A 299 0.97 -5.68 -4.01
N GLU A 300 0.60 -5.69 -5.29
CA GLU A 300 1.54 -5.78 -6.41
C GLU A 300 2.21 -4.44 -6.73
N THR A 301 3.25 -4.50 -7.56
CA THR A 301 4.01 -3.32 -8.00
C THR A 301 3.75 -3.00 -9.46
N GLY A 302 3.39 -1.74 -9.74
CA GLY A 302 3.20 -1.21 -11.08
C GLY A 302 1.84 -1.55 -11.69
N LEU A 303 0.80 -1.74 -10.88
CA LEU A 303 -0.57 -1.88 -11.37
C LEU A 303 -1.05 -0.56 -11.99
N LEU A 304 -1.78 -0.63 -13.12
CA LEU A 304 -2.14 0.54 -13.93
C LEU A 304 -3.07 1.50 -13.17
N ARG A 305 -4.23 1.02 -12.71
CA ARG A 305 -5.23 1.80 -11.97
C ARG A 305 -4.65 2.45 -10.72
N GLU A 306 -3.98 1.66 -9.88
CA GLU A 306 -3.42 2.12 -8.60
C GLU A 306 -2.33 3.17 -8.83
N THR A 307 -1.54 3.02 -9.90
CA THR A 307 -0.55 4.03 -10.29
C THR A 307 -1.25 5.32 -10.73
N CYS A 308 -2.30 5.24 -11.56
CA CYS A 308 -3.05 6.43 -11.99
C CYS A 308 -3.63 7.20 -10.80
N VAL A 309 -4.16 6.51 -9.80
CA VAL A 309 -4.67 7.14 -8.55
C VAL A 309 -3.54 7.76 -7.74
N ALA A 310 -2.48 6.99 -7.46
CA ALA A 310 -1.50 7.38 -6.46
C ALA A 310 -0.43 8.35 -6.98
N LEU A 311 -0.12 8.32 -8.27
CA LEU A 311 1.04 9.02 -8.84
C LEU A 311 1.06 10.53 -8.56
N PRO A 312 -0.02 11.30 -8.79
CA PRO A 312 -0.02 12.73 -8.48
C PRO A 312 0.23 12.99 -7.00
N GLY A 313 -0.43 12.23 -6.11
CA GLY A 313 -0.33 12.39 -4.66
C GLY A 313 1.08 12.12 -4.13
N LEU A 314 1.70 11.02 -4.57
CA LEU A 314 3.03 10.61 -4.09
C LEU A 314 4.19 11.46 -4.63
N THR A 315 3.96 12.29 -5.66
CA THR A 315 5.03 13.06 -6.33
C THR A 315 4.73 14.56 -6.37
N LEU A 316 3.77 14.99 -7.19
CA LEU A 316 3.43 16.40 -7.41
C LEU A 316 2.91 17.06 -6.14
N TYR A 317 1.90 16.47 -5.51
CA TYR A 317 1.27 17.05 -4.32
C TYR A 317 2.11 16.90 -3.05
N ASN A 318 2.94 15.86 -2.97
CA ASN A 318 3.84 15.67 -1.84
C ASN A 318 4.97 16.71 -1.85
N ASN A 319 5.75 16.76 -2.93
CA ASN A 319 7.04 17.48 -2.97
C ASN A 319 7.23 18.33 -4.24
N GLY A 320 6.26 18.39 -5.15
CA GLY A 320 6.41 19.06 -6.46
C GLY A 320 7.36 18.34 -7.42
N ASP A 321 7.62 17.04 -7.24
CA ASP A 321 8.63 16.31 -8.01
C ASP A 321 8.12 15.87 -9.40
N VAL A 322 8.14 16.81 -10.35
CA VAL A 322 7.78 16.58 -11.75
C VAL A 322 8.67 15.54 -12.43
N ARG A 323 9.95 15.42 -12.02
CA ARG A 323 10.90 14.49 -12.64
C ARG A 323 10.53 13.05 -12.27
N LEU A 324 10.31 12.78 -11.00
CA LEU A 324 9.89 11.47 -10.51
C LEU A 324 8.53 11.08 -11.07
N PHE A 325 7.58 12.02 -11.07
CA PHE A 325 6.27 11.85 -11.72
C PHE A 325 6.42 11.35 -13.16
N THR A 326 7.22 12.09 -13.94
CA THR A 326 7.42 11.80 -15.37
C THR A 326 8.09 10.45 -15.58
N ASN A 327 9.08 10.08 -14.76
CA ASN A 327 9.75 8.80 -14.85
C ASN A 327 8.78 7.63 -14.62
N ILE A 328 8.00 7.67 -13.53
CA ILE A 328 7.02 6.62 -13.20
C ILE A 328 5.95 6.54 -14.29
N LEU A 329 5.45 7.69 -14.77
CA LEU A 329 4.44 7.71 -15.83
C LEU A 329 4.95 7.03 -17.11
N ASN A 330 6.19 7.30 -17.54
CA ASN A 330 6.73 6.66 -18.75
C ASN A 330 6.90 5.15 -18.56
N ASP A 331 7.41 4.72 -17.40
CA ASP A 331 7.60 3.30 -17.12
C ASP A 331 6.26 2.56 -17.08
N THR A 332 5.22 3.22 -16.54
CA THR A 332 3.85 2.70 -16.50
C THR A 332 3.24 2.58 -17.89
N ILE A 333 3.35 3.63 -18.71
CA ILE A 333 2.89 3.63 -20.11
C ILE A 333 3.61 2.53 -20.91
N SER A 334 4.93 2.40 -20.73
CA SER A 334 5.73 1.41 -21.44
C SER A 334 5.32 -0.01 -21.05
N TYR A 335 5.08 -0.27 -19.76
CA TYR A 335 4.72 -1.59 -19.26
C TYR A 335 3.30 -2.00 -19.65
N HIS A 336 2.36 -1.06 -19.68
CA HIS A 336 0.93 -1.31 -19.94
C HIS A 336 0.47 -0.92 -21.36
N LYS A 337 1.38 -0.71 -22.30
CA LYS A 337 1.06 -0.16 -23.63
C LYS A 337 -0.09 -0.89 -24.34
N GLU A 338 -0.08 -2.22 -24.28
CA GLU A 338 -1.12 -3.05 -24.89
C GLU A 338 -2.48 -2.85 -24.20
N ALA A 339 -2.53 -2.94 -22.87
CA ALA A 339 -3.75 -2.70 -22.08
C ALA A 339 -4.33 -1.30 -22.31
N ILE A 340 -3.47 -0.28 -22.34
CA ILE A 340 -3.86 1.12 -22.55
C ILE A 340 -4.52 1.32 -23.91
N LEU A 341 -4.00 0.70 -24.97
CA LEU A 341 -4.41 1.00 -26.35
C LEU A 341 -5.42 0.01 -26.93
N LYS A 342 -5.38 -1.26 -26.54
CA LYS A 342 -6.16 -2.34 -27.18
C LYS A 342 -7.32 -2.87 -26.33
N GLY A 343 -7.34 -2.57 -25.04
CA GLY A 343 -8.37 -3.03 -24.10
C GLY A 343 -7.78 -3.76 -22.90
N CYS A 344 -8.50 -3.71 -21.78
CA CYS A 344 -8.12 -4.37 -20.53
C CYS A 344 -9.32 -4.56 -19.62
N ASP A 345 -9.19 -5.39 -18.58
CA ASP A 345 -10.25 -5.62 -17.60
C ASP A 345 -10.37 -4.49 -16.55
N GLN A 346 -9.76 -3.33 -16.81
CA GLN A 346 -9.83 -2.11 -15.99
C GLN A 346 -10.28 -0.93 -16.87
N VAL A 347 -11.57 -0.89 -17.23
CA VAL A 347 -12.08 -0.06 -18.34
C VAL A 347 -11.76 1.43 -18.20
N GLU A 348 -11.77 1.95 -16.97
CA GLU A 348 -11.52 3.36 -16.69
C GLU A 348 -10.02 3.71 -16.66
N ALA A 349 -9.14 2.74 -16.40
CA ALA A 349 -7.72 3.01 -16.14
C ALA A 349 -6.99 3.71 -17.30
N PRO A 350 -7.22 3.36 -18.59
CA PRO A 350 -6.66 4.10 -19.71
C PRO A 350 -7.18 5.54 -19.79
N LEU A 351 -8.47 5.77 -19.53
CA LEU A 351 -9.06 7.12 -19.56
C LEU A 351 -8.48 8.01 -18.47
N ARG A 352 -8.22 7.44 -17.29
CA ARG A 352 -7.59 8.13 -16.14
C ARG A 352 -6.18 8.62 -16.42
N LEU A 353 -5.45 8.07 -17.38
CA LEU A 353 -4.17 8.65 -17.80
C LEU A 353 -4.31 10.09 -18.28
N THR A 354 -5.48 10.47 -18.78
CA THR A 354 -5.78 11.85 -19.16
C THR A 354 -5.81 12.78 -17.94
N GLU A 355 -6.49 12.37 -16.87
CA GLU A 355 -6.49 13.07 -15.58
C GLU A 355 -5.06 13.18 -14.99
N VAL A 356 -4.28 12.10 -15.09
CA VAL A 356 -2.87 12.10 -14.67
C VAL A 356 -2.06 13.15 -15.43
N VAL A 357 -2.22 13.26 -16.75
CA VAL A 357 -1.54 14.30 -17.56
C VAL A 357 -2.08 15.71 -17.25
N GLN A 358 -3.37 15.86 -16.94
CA GLN A 358 -3.92 17.14 -16.45
C GLN A 358 -3.21 17.61 -15.17
N HIS A 359 -3.00 16.72 -14.21
CA HIS A 359 -2.21 17.03 -13.03
C HIS A 359 -0.81 17.52 -13.38
N LEU A 360 -0.10 16.83 -14.29
CA LEU A 360 1.21 17.28 -14.77
C LEU A 360 1.15 18.68 -15.40
N VAL A 361 0.14 18.95 -16.23
CA VAL A 361 -0.07 20.25 -16.88
C VAL A 361 -0.28 21.37 -15.86
N SER A 362 -0.99 21.09 -14.76
CA SER A 362 -1.23 22.07 -13.69
C SER A 362 0.01 22.39 -12.84
N PHE A 363 1.00 21.49 -12.81
CA PHE A 363 2.25 21.65 -12.03
C PHE A 363 3.45 22.10 -12.86
N THR A 364 3.45 21.84 -14.17
CA THR A 364 4.56 22.23 -15.05
C THR A 364 4.49 23.69 -15.44
N LYS A 365 5.66 24.32 -15.62
CA LYS A 365 5.77 25.67 -16.21
C LYS A 365 5.62 25.67 -17.73
N ASP A 366 5.62 24.50 -18.37
CA ASP A 366 5.56 24.34 -19.81
C ASP A 366 4.50 23.30 -20.22
N PRO A 367 3.20 23.70 -20.26
CA PRO A 367 2.11 22.85 -20.70
C PRO A 367 2.25 22.37 -22.15
N ALA A 368 2.85 23.18 -23.03
CA ALA A 368 3.06 22.84 -24.44
C ALA A 368 4.00 21.63 -24.57
N LYS A 369 5.07 21.59 -23.77
CA LYS A 369 5.99 20.45 -23.72
C LYS A 369 5.35 19.18 -23.15
N ALA A 370 4.49 19.31 -22.13
CA ALA A 370 3.74 18.16 -21.61
C ALA A 370 2.80 17.60 -22.70
N TRP A 371 2.09 18.46 -23.43
CA TRP A 371 1.24 18.05 -24.55
C TRP A 371 2.03 17.46 -25.71
N SER A 372 3.16 18.06 -26.09
CA SER A 372 4.04 17.52 -27.12
C SER A 372 4.51 16.10 -26.79
N ARG A 373 4.75 15.81 -25.51
CA ARG A 373 5.20 14.50 -25.04
C ARG A 373 4.09 13.45 -24.99
N TYR A 374 2.90 13.80 -24.48
CA TYR A 374 1.84 12.83 -24.17
C TYR A 374 0.60 12.94 -25.06
N GLY A 375 0.42 14.02 -25.80
CA GLY A 375 -0.77 14.30 -26.60
C GLY A 375 -1.03 13.24 -27.66
N LYS A 376 0.02 12.68 -28.28
CA LYS A 376 -0.17 11.53 -29.19
C LYS A 376 -0.81 10.34 -28.47
N LEU A 377 -0.30 9.96 -27.30
CA LEU A 377 -0.84 8.84 -26.52
C LEU A 377 -2.29 9.09 -26.12
N LEU A 378 -2.62 10.29 -25.64
CA LEU A 378 -3.99 10.62 -25.23
C LEU A 378 -4.96 10.58 -26.43
N LYS A 379 -4.54 11.07 -27.60
CA LYS A 379 -5.31 10.92 -28.85
C LYS A 379 -5.48 9.45 -29.24
N ASP A 380 -4.42 8.65 -29.13
CA ASP A 380 -4.48 7.21 -29.42
C ASP A 380 -5.45 6.48 -28.47
N ILE A 381 -5.47 6.85 -27.19
CA ILE A 381 -6.44 6.32 -26.19
C ILE A 381 -7.87 6.70 -26.59
N VAL A 382 -8.13 7.98 -26.86
CA VAL A 382 -9.47 8.46 -27.25
C VAL A 382 -9.95 7.75 -28.51
N ASN A 383 -9.11 7.69 -29.54
CA ASN A 383 -9.44 7.05 -30.81
C ASN A 383 -9.76 5.56 -30.65
N SER A 384 -9.08 4.85 -29.75
CA SER A 384 -9.39 3.43 -29.56
C SER A 384 -10.71 3.19 -28.82
N PHE A 385 -11.20 4.13 -28.01
CA PHE A 385 -12.57 4.07 -27.50
C PHE A 385 -13.61 4.41 -28.58
N ILE A 386 -13.33 5.38 -29.47
CA ILE A 386 -14.20 5.73 -30.60
C ILE A 386 -14.36 4.54 -31.56
N GLN A 387 -13.26 3.86 -31.88
CA GLN A 387 -13.25 2.68 -32.75
C GLN A 387 -13.90 1.44 -32.12
N GLY A 388 -14.08 1.45 -30.81
CA GLY A 388 -14.52 0.30 -30.02
C GLY A 388 -13.35 -0.57 -29.56
N ARG A 389 -13.54 -1.16 -28.38
CA ARG A 389 -12.62 -2.12 -27.74
C ARG A 389 -13.36 -3.43 -27.52
N PRO A 390 -12.67 -4.55 -27.26
CA PRO A 390 -13.32 -5.84 -26.97
C PRO A 390 -14.39 -5.75 -25.87
N GLU A 391 -14.16 -4.89 -24.88
CA GLU A 391 -15.00 -4.70 -23.70
C GLU A 391 -15.85 -3.42 -23.74
N VAL A 392 -15.70 -2.54 -24.74
CA VAL A 392 -16.38 -1.23 -24.82
C VAL A 392 -16.88 -0.90 -26.22
N ILE A 393 -18.12 -0.40 -26.29
CA ILE A 393 -18.72 0.15 -27.51
C ILE A 393 -19.15 1.60 -27.25
N LEU A 394 -18.83 2.50 -28.17
CA LEU A 394 -19.37 3.86 -28.19
C LEU A 394 -20.79 3.85 -28.78
N HIS A 395 -21.79 4.28 -28.01
CA HIS A 395 -23.16 4.38 -28.47
C HIS A 395 -23.48 5.74 -29.12
N ASN A 396 -24.58 5.81 -29.88
CA ASN A 396 -24.97 7.01 -30.64
C ASN A 396 -25.27 8.24 -29.77
N ASN A 397 -25.56 8.04 -28.49
CA ASN A 397 -25.72 9.08 -27.47
C ASN A 397 -24.38 9.64 -26.94
N GLY A 398 -23.25 9.19 -27.47
CA GLY A 398 -21.91 9.63 -27.09
C GLY A 398 -21.33 8.92 -25.85
N LEU A 399 -22.10 8.07 -25.18
CA LEU A 399 -21.67 7.33 -23.99
C LEU A 399 -21.00 6.00 -24.34
N LEU A 400 -20.09 5.58 -23.47
CA LEU A 400 -19.43 4.28 -23.52
C LEU A 400 -20.26 3.23 -22.80
N TRP A 401 -20.66 2.19 -23.54
CA TRP A 401 -21.21 0.96 -23.00
C TRP A 401 -20.07 -0.03 -22.78
N ALA A 402 -19.73 -0.34 -21.53
CA ALA A 402 -18.71 -1.33 -21.21
C ALA A 402 -19.33 -2.57 -20.58
N GLN A 403 -19.03 -3.74 -21.13
CA GLN A 403 -19.54 -5.01 -20.63
C GLN A 403 -18.69 -6.16 -21.15
N LYS A 404 -18.38 -7.10 -20.26
CA LYS A 404 -17.75 -8.37 -20.60
C LYS A 404 -18.33 -9.43 -19.64
N PRO A 405 -19.10 -10.41 -20.13
CA PRO A 405 -19.81 -11.34 -19.26
C PRO A 405 -18.90 -12.01 -18.25
N GLY A 406 -19.28 -11.94 -16.96
CA GLY A 406 -18.53 -12.57 -15.87
C GLY A 406 -17.22 -11.86 -15.51
N VAL A 407 -17.00 -10.62 -15.98
CA VAL A 407 -15.80 -9.84 -15.69
C VAL A 407 -16.16 -8.53 -15.01
N ALA A 408 -15.56 -8.28 -13.85
CA ALA A 408 -15.64 -7.02 -13.12
C ALA A 408 -14.70 -5.99 -13.77
N LEU A 409 -15.23 -5.19 -14.72
CA LEU A 409 -14.42 -4.24 -15.50
C LEU A 409 -13.99 -2.97 -14.74
N THR A 410 -14.62 -2.68 -13.61
CA THR A 410 -14.42 -1.41 -12.86
C THR A 410 -13.54 -1.62 -11.63
N TRP A 411 -13.20 -0.57 -10.90
CA TRP A 411 -12.41 -0.70 -9.66
C TRP A 411 -13.10 -1.49 -8.55
N MET A 412 -14.41 -1.73 -8.67
CA MET A 412 -15.15 -2.62 -7.79
C MET A 412 -15.05 -4.07 -8.31
N ASP A 413 -13.85 -4.67 -8.19
CA ASP A 413 -13.42 -5.89 -8.90
C ASP A 413 -13.26 -7.16 -8.03
N ALA A 414 -14.08 -7.30 -6.99
CA ALA A 414 -14.12 -8.51 -6.17
C ALA A 414 -14.91 -9.66 -6.82
N TYR A 415 -14.49 -10.90 -6.54
CA TYR A 415 -15.11 -12.12 -7.06
C TYR A 415 -15.44 -13.10 -5.93
N VAL A 416 -16.56 -13.81 -6.07
CA VAL A 416 -16.92 -14.97 -5.24
C VAL A 416 -17.25 -16.12 -6.17
N GLU A 417 -16.59 -17.27 -5.98
CA GLU A 417 -16.79 -18.48 -6.79
C GLU A 417 -16.65 -18.23 -8.31
N GLY A 418 -15.75 -17.30 -8.68
CA GLY A 418 -15.49 -16.93 -10.08
C GLY A 418 -16.49 -15.96 -10.68
N LEU A 419 -17.47 -15.47 -9.92
CA LEU A 419 -18.45 -14.48 -10.34
C LEU A 419 -18.15 -13.10 -9.73
N PRO A 420 -18.25 -12.00 -10.50
CA PRO A 420 -18.15 -10.66 -9.94
C PRO A 420 -19.17 -10.41 -8.84
N VAL A 421 -18.72 -9.89 -7.70
CA VAL A 421 -19.61 -9.45 -6.61
C VAL A 421 -20.42 -8.22 -7.03
N THR A 422 -19.78 -7.32 -7.78
CA THR A 422 -20.34 -6.07 -8.29
C THR A 422 -20.12 -5.99 -9.79
N GLU A 423 -20.85 -6.81 -10.57
CA GLU A 423 -20.90 -6.64 -12.03
C GLU A 423 -21.66 -5.35 -12.36
N ARG A 424 -20.96 -4.38 -12.96
CA ARG A 424 -21.51 -3.07 -13.32
C ARG A 424 -21.48 -2.94 -14.83
N ALA A 425 -22.41 -3.57 -15.53
CA ALA A 425 -22.48 -3.58 -16.99
C ALA A 425 -23.10 -2.28 -17.55
N GLY A 426 -22.87 -2.02 -18.83
CA GLY A 426 -23.51 -0.93 -19.55
C GLY A 426 -22.82 0.42 -19.37
N TYR A 427 -23.58 1.49 -19.15
CA TYR A 427 -23.04 2.82 -18.93
C TYR A 427 -22.64 2.97 -17.45
N GLN A 428 -21.36 2.78 -17.10
CA GLN A 428 -20.89 3.09 -15.74
C GLN A 428 -20.65 4.59 -15.60
N VAL A 429 -21.08 5.15 -14.46
CA VAL A 429 -21.08 6.61 -14.25
C VAL A 429 -19.67 7.19 -14.32
N GLU A 430 -18.70 6.62 -13.60
CA GLU A 430 -17.34 7.14 -13.55
C GLU A 430 -16.58 6.93 -14.86
N THR A 431 -16.78 5.80 -15.55
CA THR A 431 -16.17 5.54 -16.86
C THR A 431 -16.60 6.62 -17.85
N ASN A 432 -17.89 6.98 -17.84
CA ASN A 432 -18.41 8.03 -18.71
C ASN A 432 -18.01 9.44 -18.28
N CYS A 433 -17.81 9.70 -16.97
CA CYS A 433 -17.20 10.95 -16.50
C CYS A 433 -15.73 11.07 -16.96
N PHE A 434 -14.93 10.01 -16.83
CA PHE A 434 -13.55 10.00 -17.34
C PHE A 434 -13.49 10.14 -18.85
N TRP A 435 -14.44 9.55 -19.57
CA TRP A 435 -14.57 9.68 -21.01
C TRP A 435 -14.84 11.12 -21.44
N TYR A 436 -15.84 11.76 -20.84
CA TYR A 436 -16.15 13.17 -21.07
C TYR A 436 -14.94 14.05 -20.79
N ASN A 437 -14.30 13.87 -19.63
CA ASN A 437 -13.11 14.63 -19.26
C ASN A 437 -11.94 14.41 -20.24
N ALA A 438 -11.74 13.18 -20.71
CA ALA A 438 -10.68 12.87 -21.69
C ALA A 438 -10.90 13.57 -23.03
N LEU A 439 -12.13 13.54 -23.55
CA LEU A 439 -12.50 14.24 -24.78
C LEU A 439 -12.31 15.76 -24.65
N CYS A 440 -12.85 16.36 -23.60
CA CYS A 440 -12.76 17.81 -23.37
C CYS A 440 -11.31 18.26 -23.24
N PHE A 441 -10.52 17.57 -22.41
CA PHE A 441 -9.12 17.92 -22.21
C PHE A 441 -8.30 17.75 -23.50
N ALA A 442 -8.46 16.63 -24.21
CA ALA A 442 -7.71 16.38 -25.44
C ALA A 442 -8.08 17.40 -26.54
N SER A 443 -9.36 17.72 -26.71
CA SER A 443 -9.83 18.74 -27.66
C SER A 443 -9.27 20.12 -27.29
N ALA A 444 -9.36 20.53 -26.03
CA ALA A 444 -8.87 21.83 -25.55
C ALA A 444 -7.36 21.99 -25.74
N MET A 445 -6.57 20.97 -25.40
CA MET A 445 -5.12 21.01 -25.53
C MET A 445 -4.65 20.99 -26.99
N GLU A 446 -5.30 20.21 -27.85
CA GLU A 446 -4.99 20.18 -29.29
C GLU A 446 -5.32 21.55 -29.94
N LYS A 447 -6.46 22.15 -29.62
CA LYS A 447 -6.81 23.51 -30.07
C LYS A 447 -5.82 24.56 -29.57
N ARG A 448 -5.34 24.42 -28.33
CA ARG A 448 -4.43 25.39 -27.70
C ARG A 448 -3.02 25.36 -28.25
N PHE A 449 -2.46 24.18 -28.53
CA PHE A 449 -1.03 24.02 -28.86
C PHE A 449 -0.77 23.48 -30.27
N SER A 450 -1.80 23.12 -31.00
CA SER A 450 -1.73 22.68 -32.39
C SER A 450 -2.70 23.51 -33.22
N LYS A 451 -3.40 22.89 -34.17
CA LYS A 451 -4.45 23.54 -34.95
C LYS A 451 -5.70 22.68 -34.86
N GLU A 452 -6.85 23.32 -34.95
CA GLU A 452 -8.12 22.63 -35.13
C GLU A 452 -8.05 21.67 -36.33
N ASN A 453 -8.53 20.44 -36.13
CA ASN A 453 -8.40 19.35 -37.08
C ASN A 453 -9.59 18.39 -36.97
N ASP A 454 -9.54 17.30 -37.72
CA ASP A 454 -10.62 16.30 -37.75
C ASP A 454 -10.86 15.67 -36.37
N PHE A 455 -9.78 15.42 -35.63
CA PHE A 455 -9.85 14.88 -34.28
C PHE A 455 -10.61 15.80 -33.32
N THR A 456 -10.32 17.11 -33.34
CA THR A 456 -11.05 18.06 -32.47
C THR A 456 -12.53 18.15 -32.83
N ARG A 457 -12.87 18.13 -34.13
CA ARG A 457 -14.26 18.16 -34.60
C ARG A 457 -15.03 16.91 -34.21
N GLU A 458 -14.39 15.74 -34.31
CA GLU A 458 -14.98 14.46 -33.87
C GLU A 458 -15.21 14.45 -32.36
N CYS A 459 -14.22 14.87 -31.57
CA CYS A 459 -14.35 14.98 -30.11
C CYS A 459 -15.50 15.92 -29.73
N ASP A 460 -15.57 17.11 -30.31
CA ASP A 460 -16.62 18.09 -30.02
C ASP A 460 -18.02 17.56 -30.36
N GLY A 461 -18.15 16.80 -31.46
CA GLY A 461 -19.40 16.14 -31.82
C GLY A 461 -19.85 15.08 -30.82
N ILE A 462 -18.91 14.33 -30.23
CA ILE A 462 -19.20 13.35 -29.17
C ILE A 462 -19.51 14.05 -27.85
N ILE A 463 -18.74 15.07 -27.48
CA ILE A 463 -18.97 15.92 -26.29
C ILE A 463 -20.40 16.45 -26.30
N LYS A 464 -20.85 17.02 -27.43
CA LYS A 464 -22.21 17.54 -27.54
C LYS A 464 -23.29 16.48 -27.30
N LYS A 465 -23.10 15.27 -27.85
CA LYS A 465 -24.00 14.14 -27.60
C LYS A 465 -24.03 13.76 -26.12
N ILE A 466 -22.87 13.72 -25.45
CA ILE A 466 -22.82 13.44 -24.01
C ILE A 466 -23.59 14.50 -23.23
N GLU A 467 -23.38 15.78 -23.51
CA GLU A 467 -24.09 16.89 -22.85
C GLU A 467 -25.60 16.82 -23.02
N ASP A 468 -26.07 16.40 -24.20
CA ASP A 468 -27.50 16.27 -24.50
C ASP A 468 -28.14 15.03 -23.83
N ASN A 469 -27.36 14.02 -23.44
CA ASN A 469 -27.86 12.71 -23.00
C ASN A 469 -27.50 12.30 -21.57
N PHE A 470 -26.34 12.70 -21.03
CA PHE A 470 -25.79 12.18 -19.77
C PHE A 470 -26.75 12.38 -18.60
N TYR A 471 -27.27 13.61 -18.43
CA TYR A 471 -28.21 13.92 -17.35
C TYR A 471 -29.45 13.04 -17.40
N ASN A 472 -30.10 12.95 -18.57
CA ASN A 472 -31.34 12.18 -18.73
C ASN A 472 -31.12 10.67 -18.54
N ILE A 473 -29.92 10.17 -18.80
CA ILE A 473 -29.59 8.75 -18.65
C ILE A 473 -29.26 8.40 -17.21
N PHE A 474 -28.50 9.24 -16.49
CA PHE A 474 -28.00 8.91 -15.16
C PHE A 474 -28.80 9.52 -14.01
N TRP A 475 -29.43 10.68 -14.17
CA TRP A 475 -30.04 11.38 -13.04
C TRP A 475 -31.26 10.64 -12.48
N ILE A 476 -31.32 10.52 -11.15
CA ILE A 476 -32.45 9.94 -10.41
C ILE A 476 -33.05 11.02 -9.51
N GLU A 477 -34.06 11.71 -10.03
CA GLU A 477 -34.73 12.84 -9.35
C GLU A 477 -35.20 12.48 -7.93
N SER A 478 -35.79 11.30 -7.76
CA SER A 478 -36.35 10.86 -6.47
C SER A 478 -35.29 10.57 -5.40
N ARG A 479 -34.01 10.53 -5.77
CA ARG A 479 -32.89 10.23 -4.88
C ARG A 479 -31.87 11.36 -4.78
N GLY A 480 -31.94 12.37 -5.66
CA GLY A 480 -30.98 13.48 -5.69
C GLY A 480 -29.55 13.04 -6.00
N HIS A 481 -29.38 12.00 -6.82
CA HIS A 481 -28.07 11.43 -7.15
C HIS A 481 -28.06 10.77 -8.54
N LEU A 482 -26.86 10.46 -9.05
CA LEU A 482 -26.70 9.73 -10.31
C LEU A 482 -26.86 8.22 -10.09
N ALA A 483 -27.41 7.52 -11.08
CA ALA A 483 -27.38 6.06 -11.16
C ALA A 483 -25.93 5.58 -11.15
N ASP A 484 -25.67 4.48 -10.44
CA ASP A 484 -24.31 3.94 -10.35
C ASP A 484 -23.82 3.38 -11.70
N TYR A 485 -24.74 2.76 -12.43
CA TYR A 485 -24.61 2.37 -13.83
C TYR A 485 -26.00 2.23 -14.45
N VAL A 486 -26.08 2.14 -15.77
CA VAL A 486 -27.32 1.93 -16.52
C VAL A 486 -27.11 0.82 -17.55
N ASP A 487 -27.90 -0.24 -17.47
CA ASP A 487 -27.80 -1.41 -18.34
C ASP A 487 -29.13 -1.70 -19.08
N GLY A 488 -29.27 -2.91 -19.64
CA GLY A 488 -30.47 -3.33 -20.35
C GLY A 488 -31.73 -3.42 -19.47
N PHE A 489 -31.57 -3.42 -18.15
CA PHE A 489 -32.66 -3.44 -17.17
C PHE A 489 -32.98 -2.05 -16.61
N GLY A 490 -32.23 -1.01 -16.99
CA GLY A 490 -32.45 0.38 -16.62
C GLY A 490 -31.41 0.93 -15.64
N GLN A 491 -31.77 1.96 -14.89
CA GLN A 491 -30.88 2.63 -13.94
C GLN A 491 -30.65 1.78 -12.69
N ASN A 492 -29.39 1.52 -12.35
CA ASN A 492 -29.04 1.04 -11.01
C ASN A 492 -29.15 2.20 -10.01
N VAL A 493 -30.14 2.13 -9.13
CA VAL A 493 -30.47 3.18 -8.17
C VAL A 493 -29.67 3.12 -6.86
N PHE A 494 -28.59 2.33 -6.80
CA PHE A 494 -27.81 2.21 -5.58
C PHE A 494 -26.98 3.47 -5.33
N THR A 495 -27.07 4.00 -4.13
CA THR A 495 -26.25 5.12 -3.70
C THR A 495 -24.83 4.65 -3.45
N ARG A 496 -23.94 4.94 -4.41
CA ARG A 496 -22.51 4.58 -4.41
C ARG A 496 -21.63 5.80 -4.67
N PRO A 497 -20.34 5.74 -4.28
CA PRO A 497 -19.43 6.89 -4.39
C PRO A 497 -18.92 7.14 -5.82
N ASN A 498 -19.20 6.28 -6.80
CA ASN A 498 -18.68 6.41 -8.16
C ASN A 498 -19.08 7.72 -8.84
N GLN A 499 -20.24 8.26 -8.49
CA GLN A 499 -20.72 9.57 -8.94
C GLN A 499 -19.85 10.76 -8.48
N LEU A 500 -18.94 10.58 -7.51
CA LEU A 500 -17.96 11.62 -7.11
C LEU A 500 -17.15 12.12 -8.31
N TYR A 501 -16.89 11.26 -9.29
CA TYR A 501 -16.13 11.62 -10.48
C TYR A 501 -16.88 12.60 -11.41
N ALA A 502 -18.21 12.71 -11.30
CA ALA A 502 -18.95 13.78 -11.94
C ALA A 502 -18.66 15.16 -11.29
N CYS A 503 -18.14 15.19 -10.07
CA CYS A 503 -17.84 16.42 -9.33
C CYS A 503 -16.34 16.74 -9.28
N SER A 504 -15.47 15.73 -9.24
CA SER A 504 -14.03 15.92 -8.96
C SER A 504 -13.18 16.27 -10.19
N LEU A 505 -13.61 15.88 -11.39
CA LEU A 505 -12.85 16.09 -12.63
C LEU A 505 -12.92 17.55 -13.07
N ASP A 506 -11.92 18.02 -13.83
CA ASP A 506 -11.88 19.41 -14.31
C ASP A 506 -13.08 19.71 -15.21
N TYR A 507 -13.40 18.79 -16.14
CA TYR A 507 -14.57 18.85 -16.99
C TYR A 507 -15.65 17.89 -16.47
N SER A 508 -16.85 18.41 -16.25
CA SER A 508 -17.99 17.66 -15.72
C SER A 508 -19.17 17.67 -16.70
N PRO A 509 -19.84 16.53 -16.92
CA PRO A 509 -21.05 16.47 -17.75
C PRO A 509 -22.31 16.94 -17.02
N VAL A 510 -22.21 17.43 -15.77
CA VAL A 510 -23.35 17.86 -14.95
C VAL A 510 -23.14 19.26 -14.38
N SER A 511 -24.26 19.97 -14.15
CA SER A 511 -24.24 21.33 -13.60
C SER A 511 -23.81 21.36 -12.14
N GLU A 512 -23.39 22.53 -11.65
CA GLU A 512 -23.04 22.73 -10.24
C GLU A 512 -24.20 22.41 -9.27
N ALA A 513 -25.45 22.67 -9.67
CA ALA A 513 -26.63 22.31 -8.88
C ALA A 513 -26.75 20.79 -8.68
N VAL A 514 -26.49 20.01 -9.74
CA VAL A 514 -26.46 18.55 -9.67
C VAL A 514 -25.29 18.06 -8.82
N GLN A 515 -24.13 18.73 -8.91
CA GLN A 515 -22.97 18.41 -8.07
C GLN A 515 -23.26 18.67 -6.59
N ASP A 516 -23.97 19.74 -6.23
CA ASP A 516 -24.41 20.03 -4.85
C ASP A 516 -25.26 18.89 -4.28
N ASP A 517 -26.29 18.46 -5.03
CA ASP A 517 -27.18 17.36 -4.61
C ASP A 517 -26.43 16.03 -4.46
N ILE A 518 -25.51 15.71 -5.39
CA ILE A 518 -24.63 14.54 -5.30
C ILE A 518 -23.80 14.59 -4.02
N LEU A 519 -23.11 15.71 -3.76
CA LEU A 519 -22.22 15.85 -2.61
C LEU A 519 -22.98 15.83 -1.29
N ARG A 520 -24.19 16.39 -1.25
CA ARG A 520 -25.10 16.30 -0.10
C ARG A 520 -25.53 14.86 0.18
N THR A 521 -25.92 14.12 -0.85
CA THR A 521 -26.32 12.70 -0.72
C THR A 521 -25.15 11.86 -0.19
N ILE A 522 -23.95 12.05 -0.75
CA ILE A 522 -22.74 11.36 -0.29
C ILE A 522 -22.40 11.71 1.15
N ASN A 523 -22.46 13.00 1.52
CA ASN A 523 -22.23 13.46 2.88
C ASN A 523 -23.18 12.78 3.89
N GLN A 524 -24.44 12.64 3.51
CA GLN A 524 -25.48 12.07 4.39
C GLN A 524 -25.36 10.56 4.56
N GLU A 525 -24.93 9.82 3.53
CA GLU A 525 -25.03 8.35 3.53
C GLU A 525 -23.68 7.63 3.55
N LEU A 526 -22.65 8.20 2.93
CA LEU A 526 -21.41 7.47 2.62
C LEU A 526 -20.19 7.98 3.39
N ILE A 527 -20.15 9.24 3.82
CA ILE A 527 -19.00 9.78 4.56
C ILE A 527 -18.88 9.14 5.94
N THR A 528 -17.65 8.82 6.31
CA THR A 528 -17.23 8.34 7.63
C THR A 528 -16.00 9.13 8.08
N THR A 529 -15.55 8.90 9.32
CA THR A 529 -14.28 9.47 9.81
C THR A 529 -13.05 8.85 9.14
N ARG A 530 -13.18 7.72 8.42
CA ARG A 530 -12.08 6.97 7.80
C ARG A 530 -12.15 6.91 6.25
N GLY A 531 -13.03 7.70 5.65
CA GLY A 531 -13.19 7.79 4.20
C GLY A 531 -14.63 7.64 3.73
N VAL A 532 -14.83 7.10 2.53
CA VAL A 532 -16.16 6.99 1.91
C VAL A 532 -16.58 5.53 1.78
N ARG A 533 -17.80 5.19 2.26
CA ARG A 533 -18.41 3.87 2.09
C ARG A 533 -18.65 3.57 0.62
N THR A 534 -18.45 2.31 0.26
CA THR A 534 -18.65 1.81 -1.10
C THR A 534 -20.11 1.58 -1.49
N LEU A 535 -21.01 1.50 -0.50
CA LEU A 535 -22.46 1.37 -0.67
C LEU A 535 -23.18 2.01 0.52
N SER A 536 -24.34 2.61 0.28
CA SER A 536 -25.16 3.19 1.35
C SER A 536 -25.66 2.12 2.35
N PRO A 537 -25.59 2.40 3.67
CA PRO A 537 -26.19 1.56 4.71
C PRO A 537 -27.69 1.34 4.57
N LYS A 538 -28.39 2.16 3.76
CA LYS A 538 -29.82 2.00 3.48
C LYS A 538 -30.10 0.88 2.46
N ASN A 539 -29.07 0.35 1.80
CA ASN A 539 -29.22 -0.73 0.84
C ASN A 539 -29.19 -2.09 1.55
N SER A 540 -30.05 -3.03 1.14
CA SER A 540 -30.11 -4.38 1.73
C SER A 540 -28.87 -5.23 1.49
N LEU A 541 -28.05 -4.89 0.48
CA LEU A 541 -26.77 -5.55 0.20
C LEU A 541 -25.62 -4.97 1.04
N TYR A 542 -25.88 -3.99 1.89
CA TYR A 542 -24.84 -3.36 2.71
C TYR A 542 -24.16 -4.35 3.66
N LYS A 543 -22.83 -4.30 3.66
CA LYS A 543 -21.92 -5.09 4.50
C LYS A 543 -20.85 -4.17 5.08
N GLY A 544 -21.15 -3.58 6.24
CA GLY A 544 -20.32 -2.57 6.88
C GLY A 544 -19.09 -3.09 7.63
N VAL A 545 -18.92 -4.41 7.79
CA VAL A 545 -17.77 -5.00 8.49
C VAL A 545 -16.98 -5.88 7.53
N TYR A 546 -15.68 -5.63 7.40
CA TYR A 546 -14.73 -6.36 6.57
C TYR A 546 -13.98 -7.40 7.40
N GLU A 547 -14.69 -8.43 7.87
CA GLU A 547 -14.11 -9.53 8.63
C GLU A 547 -14.62 -10.89 8.14
N GLY A 548 -14.10 -11.97 8.74
CA GLY A 548 -14.47 -13.34 8.38
C GLY A 548 -13.57 -13.92 7.29
N ASN A 549 -14.06 -14.94 6.58
CA ASN A 549 -13.33 -15.63 5.54
C ASN A 549 -13.20 -14.82 4.24
N GLN A 550 -12.57 -15.38 3.20
CA GLN A 550 -12.38 -14.68 1.92
C GLN A 550 -13.71 -14.25 1.28
N ILE A 551 -14.73 -15.11 1.28
CA ILE A 551 -16.05 -14.82 0.69
C ILE A 551 -16.72 -13.64 1.40
N GLU A 552 -16.76 -13.66 2.73
CA GLU A 552 -17.39 -12.59 3.53
C GLU A 552 -16.72 -11.23 3.28
N ARG A 553 -15.38 -11.22 3.20
CA ARG A 553 -14.61 -10.03 2.89
C ARG A 553 -14.83 -9.55 1.45
N ASP A 554 -14.83 -10.43 0.47
CA ASP A 554 -15.09 -10.07 -0.94
C ASP A 554 -16.50 -9.53 -1.13
N LEU A 555 -17.49 -10.03 -0.39
CA LEU A 555 -18.83 -9.48 -0.37
C LEU A 555 -18.88 -8.07 0.25
N ALA A 556 -18.05 -7.79 1.27
CA ALA A 556 -18.03 -6.51 1.98
C ALA A 556 -17.21 -5.41 1.27
N THR A 557 -16.10 -5.78 0.62
CA THR A 557 -15.05 -4.89 0.11
C THR A 557 -15.56 -3.75 -0.79
N HIS A 558 -16.62 -4.03 -1.56
CA HIS A 558 -17.31 -3.05 -2.42
C HIS A 558 -18.81 -2.94 -2.11
N ASN A 559 -19.33 -3.53 -1.03
CA ASN A 559 -20.73 -3.36 -0.62
C ASN A 559 -20.88 -2.78 0.79
N GLY A 560 -19.88 -2.06 1.30
CA GLY A 560 -20.09 -1.31 2.54
C GLY A 560 -18.83 -0.88 3.24
N SER A 561 -17.69 -1.52 2.96
CA SER A 561 -16.39 -1.05 3.44
C SER A 561 -16.09 0.37 2.98
N THR A 562 -15.23 1.04 3.74
CA THR A 562 -14.82 2.43 3.57
C THR A 562 -13.46 2.49 2.87
N ARG A 563 -13.31 3.39 1.88
CA ARG A 563 -12.04 3.65 1.20
C ARG A 563 -11.48 5.03 1.57
N PRO A 564 -10.26 5.12 2.10
CA PRO A 564 -9.59 6.40 2.36
C PRO A 564 -9.34 7.19 1.08
N TRP A 565 -8.98 6.53 -0.02
CA TRP A 565 -8.63 7.24 -1.25
C TRP A 565 -9.83 7.98 -1.87
N LEU A 566 -11.05 7.48 -1.69
CA LEU A 566 -12.27 8.20 -2.12
C LEU A 566 -12.51 9.49 -1.34
N LEU A 567 -11.94 9.62 -0.13
CA LEU A 567 -12.04 10.84 0.66
C LEU A 567 -11.37 12.01 -0.05
N GLY A 568 -10.23 11.77 -0.70
CA GLY A 568 -9.54 12.82 -1.45
C GLY A 568 -10.27 13.27 -2.70
N VAL A 569 -11.04 12.37 -3.32
CA VAL A 569 -11.97 12.71 -4.40
C VAL A 569 -13.09 13.59 -3.85
N TYR A 570 -13.74 13.17 -2.77
CA TYR A 570 -14.84 13.91 -2.14
C TYR A 570 -14.44 15.31 -1.64
N VAL A 571 -13.33 15.42 -0.90
CA VAL A 571 -12.88 16.69 -0.37
C VAL A 571 -12.49 17.65 -1.49
N ALA A 572 -11.83 17.15 -2.54
CA ALA A 572 -11.51 17.98 -3.70
C ALA A 572 -12.77 18.50 -4.40
N SER A 573 -13.80 17.67 -4.57
CA SER A 573 -15.11 18.10 -5.09
C SER A 573 -15.75 19.18 -4.23
N CYS A 574 -15.76 19.00 -2.91
CA CYS A 574 -16.35 19.98 -1.99
C CYS A 574 -15.58 21.31 -1.96
N LEU A 575 -14.24 21.27 -1.97
CA LEU A 575 -13.44 22.50 -2.05
C LEU A 575 -13.60 23.21 -3.41
N LYS A 576 -13.76 22.45 -4.50
CA LYS A 576 -14.04 23.02 -5.82
C LYS A 576 -15.40 23.75 -5.85
N LEU A 577 -16.45 23.16 -5.29
CA LEU A 577 -17.81 23.71 -5.34
C LEU A 577 -18.07 24.78 -4.26
N TYR A 578 -17.66 24.51 -3.02
CA TYR A 578 -17.99 25.36 -1.86
C TYR A 578 -16.84 26.28 -1.41
N GLY A 579 -15.65 26.14 -1.99
CA GLY A 579 -14.48 26.97 -1.69
C GLY A 579 -14.07 26.91 -0.22
N ALA A 580 -13.66 28.07 0.32
CA ALA A 580 -13.13 28.20 1.67
C ALA A 580 -14.11 27.76 2.77
N SER A 581 -15.42 27.79 2.52
CA SER A 581 -16.43 27.36 3.49
C SER A 581 -16.29 25.90 3.92
N TYR A 582 -15.65 25.06 3.10
CA TYR A 582 -15.44 23.64 3.36
C TYR A 582 -14.07 23.31 3.98
N LEU A 583 -13.21 24.31 4.24
CA LEU A 583 -11.86 24.10 4.77
C LEU A 583 -11.86 23.36 6.12
N ARG A 584 -12.68 23.81 7.08
CA ARG A 584 -12.72 23.24 8.43
C ARG A 584 -13.15 21.78 8.44
N THR A 585 -14.12 21.42 7.60
CA THR A 585 -14.57 20.04 7.44
C THR A 585 -13.47 19.19 6.83
N SER A 586 -12.78 19.71 5.82
CA SER A 586 -11.64 19.05 5.17
C SER A 586 -10.51 18.73 6.16
N GLU A 587 -10.16 19.69 7.03
CA GLU A 587 -9.16 19.51 8.09
C GLU A 587 -9.58 18.42 9.07
N THR A 588 -10.84 18.47 9.53
CA THR A 588 -11.37 17.49 10.50
C THR A 588 -11.31 16.08 9.92
N LEU A 589 -11.70 15.90 8.66
CA LEU A 589 -11.70 14.60 7.98
C LEU A 589 -10.30 14.02 7.82
N VAL A 590 -9.30 14.86 7.51
CA VAL A 590 -7.92 14.39 7.33
C VAL A 590 -7.21 14.17 8.67
N SER A 591 -7.39 15.06 9.64
CA SER A 591 -6.79 14.92 10.97
C SER A 591 -7.27 13.68 11.71
N ALA A 592 -8.46 13.14 11.38
CA ALA A 592 -8.91 11.88 11.94
C ALA A 592 -7.87 10.76 11.76
N PHE A 593 -7.20 10.67 10.60
CA PHE A 593 -6.21 9.62 10.31
C PHE A 593 -4.94 9.72 11.17
N GLU A 594 -4.69 10.85 11.82
CA GLU A 594 -3.58 11.01 12.75
C GLU A 594 -3.70 10.04 13.93
N GLU A 595 -4.92 9.78 14.41
CA GLU A 595 -5.21 8.87 15.51
C GLU A 595 -4.85 7.40 15.17
N ASP A 596 -4.91 7.03 13.89
CA ASP A 596 -4.62 5.67 13.43
C ASP A 596 -3.14 5.43 13.11
N MET A 597 -2.30 6.47 13.20
CA MET A 597 -0.85 6.33 13.00
C MET A 597 -0.20 5.32 13.96
N ASN A 598 -0.87 4.98 15.06
CA ASN A 598 -0.42 3.99 16.04
C ASN A 598 -1.24 2.68 16.00
N ILE A 599 -2.08 2.45 14.99
CA ILE A 599 -2.99 1.31 14.86
C ILE A 599 -2.75 0.62 13.52
N HIS A 600 -2.83 -0.72 13.45
CA HIS A 600 -2.63 -1.52 12.23
C HIS A 600 -1.22 -1.37 11.64
N GLY A 601 -0.97 -0.34 10.83
CA GLY A 601 0.36 0.03 10.32
C GLY A 601 0.91 1.25 11.05
N VAL A 602 1.94 1.06 11.87
CA VAL A 602 2.57 2.15 12.63
C VAL A 602 3.23 3.14 11.68
N GLY A 603 2.76 4.39 11.69
CA GLY A 603 3.17 5.48 10.81
C GLY A 603 2.58 5.43 9.39
N MET A 604 1.54 4.62 9.15
CA MET A 604 1.03 4.30 7.81
C MET A 604 -0.47 4.59 7.67
N VAL A 605 -0.96 4.55 6.42
CA VAL A 605 -2.40 4.63 6.10
C VAL A 605 -2.85 3.30 5.50
N ALA A 606 -3.82 2.67 6.16
CA ALA A 606 -4.40 1.41 5.74
C ALA A 606 -5.18 1.51 4.41
N GLU A 607 -5.35 0.38 3.74
CA GLU A 607 -6.04 0.28 2.45
C GLU A 607 -7.55 0.51 2.54
N ILE A 608 -8.17 -0.02 3.59
CA ILE A 608 -9.62 -0.16 3.72
C ILE A 608 -10.00 -0.15 5.20
N TYR A 609 -11.19 0.35 5.49
CA TYR A 609 -11.74 0.41 6.84
C TYR A 609 -13.15 -0.17 6.85
N ASP A 610 -13.63 -0.58 8.04
CA ASP A 610 -15.04 -0.91 8.21
C ASP A 610 -15.93 0.29 7.86
N GLY A 611 -17.05 -0.02 7.21
CA GLY A 611 -18.15 0.91 6.96
C GLY A 611 -18.90 1.32 8.21
N ASP A 612 -18.99 0.42 9.19
CA ASP A 612 -19.67 0.67 10.46
C ASP A 612 -18.68 1.09 11.55
N PRO A 613 -19.11 1.93 12.52
CA PRO A 613 -18.30 2.24 13.70
C PRO A 613 -17.86 0.96 14.44
N PRO A 614 -16.63 0.92 14.99
CA PRO A 614 -15.70 2.03 15.15
C PRO A 614 -14.74 2.25 13.96
N HIS A 615 -15.06 1.71 12.78
CA HIS A 615 -14.25 1.85 11.56
C HIS A 615 -12.83 1.26 11.72
N HIS A 616 -12.72 -0.05 12.01
CA HIS A 616 -11.38 -0.64 12.15
C HIS A 616 -10.62 -0.65 10.82
N PRO A 617 -9.29 -0.42 10.84
CA PRO A 617 -8.43 -0.58 9.67
C PRO A 617 -8.25 -2.05 9.30
N HIS A 618 -8.20 -2.30 8.00
CA HIS A 618 -8.01 -3.62 7.40
C HIS A 618 -7.16 -3.51 6.12
N GLY A 619 -7.00 -4.63 5.41
CA GLY A 619 -6.24 -4.66 4.16
C GLY A 619 -4.75 -4.40 4.37
N ALA A 620 -4.06 -3.98 3.32
CA ALA A 620 -2.65 -3.62 3.39
C ALA A 620 -2.43 -2.52 4.46
N ILE A 621 -1.40 -2.68 5.30
CA ILE A 621 -1.09 -1.73 6.38
C ILE A 621 -0.60 -0.39 5.85
N LEU A 622 -0.07 -0.39 4.61
CA LEU A 622 0.40 0.77 3.88
C LEU A 622 -0.12 0.65 2.44
N ALA A 623 -0.99 1.57 2.01
CA ALA A 623 -1.57 1.57 0.66
C ALA A 623 -1.27 2.86 -0.11
N ALA A 624 -0.95 2.72 -1.40
CA ALA A 624 -0.52 3.82 -2.26
C ALA A 624 -1.63 4.85 -2.49
N SER A 625 -2.80 4.38 -2.92
CA SER A 625 -3.95 5.24 -3.21
C SER A 625 -4.42 6.01 -1.98
N ALA A 626 -4.50 5.33 -0.84
CA ALA A 626 -4.88 5.94 0.44
C ALA A 626 -3.89 7.03 0.87
N THR A 627 -2.60 6.71 0.91
CA THR A 627 -1.54 7.66 1.30
C THR A 627 -1.50 8.87 0.36
N ALA A 628 -1.58 8.62 -0.95
CA ALA A 628 -1.55 9.66 -1.99
C ALA A 628 -2.69 10.67 -1.87
N GLU A 629 -3.92 10.20 -1.65
CA GLU A 629 -5.09 11.07 -1.58
C GLU A 629 -5.13 11.86 -0.27
N ILE A 630 -4.69 11.30 0.85
CA ILE A 630 -4.53 12.06 2.10
C ILE A 630 -3.50 13.20 1.92
N ILE A 631 -2.36 12.92 1.28
CA ILE A 631 -1.36 13.95 0.94
C ILE A 631 -1.97 15.03 0.03
N ARG A 632 -2.72 14.61 -1.00
CA ARG A 632 -3.39 15.52 -1.93
C ARG A 632 -4.36 16.45 -1.21
N VAL A 633 -5.17 15.94 -0.29
CA VAL A 633 -6.09 16.79 0.49
C VAL A 633 -5.34 17.80 1.35
N LYS A 634 -4.26 17.40 2.04
CA LYS A 634 -3.45 18.34 2.83
C LYS A 634 -2.87 19.45 1.96
N TYR A 635 -2.39 19.11 0.76
CA TYR A 635 -1.94 20.10 -0.22
C TYR A 635 -3.05 21.08 -0.59
N LEU A 636 -4.25 20.57 -0.92
CA LEU A 636 -5.39 21.41 -1.29
C LEU A 636 -5.81 22.34 -0.15
N ILE A 637 -5.91 21.83 1.09
CA ILE A 637 -6.22 22.66 2.27
C ILE A 637 -5.22 23.81 2.40
N ASN A 638 -3.92 23.52 2.27
CA ASN A 638 -2.88 24.55 2.36
C ASN A 638 -2.98 25.58 1.22
N LYS A 639 -3.29 25.14 0.00
CA LYS A 639 -3.54 26.02 -1.13
C LYS A 639 -4.70 26.98 -0.86
N TYR A 640 -5.88 26.47 -0.49
CA TYR A 640 -7.05 27.30 -0.22
C TYR A 640 -6.85 28.25 0.97
N LYS A 641 -6.12 27.83 2.01
CA LYS A 641 -5.72 28.73 3.13
C LYS A 641 -4.83 29.88 2.69
N SER A 642 -3.98 29.66 1.68
CA SER A 642 -3.11 30.71 1.16
C SER A 642 -3.88 31.71 0.30
N GLU A 643 -4.89 31.24 -0.43
CA GLU A 643 -5.78 32.07 -1.27
C GLU A 643 -6.79 32.87 -0.44
N ASP A 644 -7.25 32.36 0.71
CA ASP A 644 -8.16 33.10 1.62
C ASP A 644 -7.45 34.24 2.38
N LYS A 645 -6.11 34.24 2.41
CA LYS A 645 -5.27 35.28 3.04
C LYS A 645 -4.82 36.38 2.07
N SER A 646 -5.01 36.18 0.77
CA SER A 646 -4.69 37.13 -0.31
C SER A 646 -5.93 37.86 -0.78
#